data_AF-A0A7V6NN59-F1
#
_entry.id   AF-A0A7V6NN59-F1
#
_cell.length_a   1.000
_cell.length_b   1.000
_cell.length_c   1.000
_cell.angle_alpha   90.00
_cell.angle_beta   90.00
_cell.angle_gamma   90.00
#
_symmetry.space_group_name_H-M   'P 1'
#
loop_
_entity.id
_entity.type
_entity.pdbx_description
1 polymer ?
#
loop_
_entity_poly.entity_id
_entity_poly.type
_entity_poly.pdbx_seq_one_letter_code
_entity_poly.pdbx_strand_id
1 'polypeptide(L)'
;MVYEVKKGRKHVLLMLIAALGLVCLFAGICFAASSVRIVIDGEELISDPNPFIENGRTLVPIRFISEKLGAKVEWNNEERVVTIEKGNRKVILRIDSHLVIYDEEKGLYGLSDVAPKIVEGRTFVPVRLVSNALGVGIEWDPITRTVYVDSGKSSEITPFYDVKLAMENGSRITGRTLLGINLPEGYDKNDKHVKYVLLDPGTAKGFVIAMGNELDKEYTYLPDIRDNGRKVLAALIYDKEGKLISGDVVGVNVEVEPKVELKGIKEGDVLDTVTFGVDTSFIATKVEYEILSLDRDSAIAIGKDVPQDPYGTYTWNPKVSESGRYSIKAVAYDTLGNAHESMPVNISVEVEPKLGLSGVSNGQTISRPVTLLASRNFDVKNTRYILVNPNTGEERLIDERPYGGYKWFPGPDLKGKWGVLVEVTDSRGNTLRSDVVEVNIGGEPILLLYGIGPNEVVRESKNIRVESNVDVESVKYILKNRDTGEIRVILNNSGNGFEETFTPGSNDGGSWSIKAIARYKGKEIESEEIPFRVYLGITYGSVSIVNKDNYVEEFLNIASQLAVDSWKSTGMSAALQAAQSILETGWGRYVPVDKYTGKVSYNLFGIKGKGPVGSVTINTREVYNGISYYVDAEFRAYNNIRESWADHKDFLLNSARYEPFKEVMHNSILGAWALKRSGYATDPEYALSLIRIIEKYNLRNLDIIGI
;
A
#
# COMPACT_ATOMS: atom_id res chain seq x y z
N MET A 1 22.42 33.58 86.41
CA MET A 1 21.25 34.47 86.55
C MET A 1 20.26 34.12 85.47
N VAL A 2 19.03 33.82 85.90
CA VAL A 2 17.84 33.47 85.11
C VAL A 2 17.21 34.76 84.55
N TYR A 3 16.62 34.72 83.34
CA TYR A 3 15.42 35.43 82.85
C TYR A 3 15.35 35.19 81.32
N GLU A 4 14.58 34.22 80.81
CA GLU A 4 13.13 34.22 80.49
C GLU A 4 12.70 35.19 79.38
N VAL A 5 12.43 34.67 78.16
CA VAL A 5 11.32 35.13 77.30
C VAL A 5 10.75 33.93 76.53
N LYS A 6 9.70 33.32 77.10
CA LYS A 6 8.72 32.47 76.39
C LYS A 6 7.53 33.37 76.01
N LYS A 7 7.51 33.95 74.80
CA LYS A 7 6.31 34.59 74.25
C LYS A 7 6.39 34.61 72.72
N GLY A 8 5.66 33.70 72.07
CA GLY A 8 5.60 33.65 70.61
C GLY A 8 4.83 32.46 70.02
N ARG A 9 4.69 31.35 70.75
CA ARG A 9 4.06 30.12 70.20
C ARG A 9 2.52 30.05 70.29
N LYS A 10 1.85 30.91 71.07
CA LYS A 10 0.37 30.85 71.20
C LYS A 10 -0.39 31.62 70.09
N HIS A 11 0.21 32.64 69.47
CA HIS A 11 -0.48 33.43 68.44
C HIS A 11 -0.34 32.85 67.03
N VAL A 12 0.76 32.14 66.74
CA VAL A 12 0.93 31.42 65.46
C VAL A 12 0.00 30.21 65.37
N LEU A 13 -0.23 29.50 66.48
CA LEU A 13 -1.16 28.37 66.52
C LEU A 13 -2.63 28.83 66.43
N LEU A 14 -3.00 29.97 67.02
CA LEU A 14 -4.34 30.54 66.86
C LEU A 14 -4.57 31.11 65.45
N MET A 15 -3.57 31.70 64.79
CA MET A 15 -3.70 32.15 63.39
C MET A 15 -3.79 30.97 62.41
N LEU A 16 -3.11 29.85 62.67
CA LEU A 16 -3.22 28.63 61.86
C LEU A 16 -4.59 27.95 62.03
N ILE A 17 -5.17 27.95 63.24
CA ILE A 17 -6.51 27.41 63.48
C ILE A 17 -7.60 28.32 62.88
N ALA A 18 -7.41 29.65 62.91
CA ALA A 18 -8.31 30.59 62.24
C ALA A 18 -8.21 30.53 60.70
N ALA A 19 -7.02 30.28 60.14
CA ALA A 19 -6.82 30.06 58.70
C ALA A 19 -7.38 28.72 58.23
N LEU A 20 -7.32 27.66 59.06
CA LEU A 20 -7.96 26.37 58.77
C LEU A 20 -9.49 26.46 58.86
N GLY A 21 -10.02 27.28 59.77
CA GLY A 21 -11.45 27.53 59.90
C GLY A 21 -12.05 28.35 58.74
N LEU A 22 -11.26 29.22 58.10
CA LEU A 22 -11.74 30.05 56.97
C LEU A 22 -11.70 29.29 55.63
N VAL A 23 -10.85 28.27 55.47
CA VAL A 23 -10.86 27.38 54.29
C VAL A 23 -12.08 26.43 54.29
N CYS A 24 -12.71 26.17 55.45
CA CYS A 24 -13.92 25.35 55.53
C CYS A 24 -15.23 26.10 55.19
N LEU A 25 -15.22 27.43 55.03
CA LEU A 25 -16.42 28.22 54.73
C LEU A 25 -16.76 28.33 53.23
N PHE A 26 -15.95 27.71 52.36
CA PHE A 26 -16.25 27.52 50.93
C PHE A 26 -16.24 26.04 50.52
N ALA A 27 -16.67 25.14 51.40
CA ALA A 27 -17.20 23.87 50.95
C ALA A 27 -18.51 24.17 50.21
N GLY A 28 -18.42 24.39 48.89
CA GLY A 28 -19.59 24.37 48.04
C GLY A 28 -20.38 23.12 48.36
N ILE A 29 -21.65 23.27 48.73
CA ILE A 29 -22.55 22.14 48.94
C ILE A 29 -22.65 21.46 47.58
N CYS A 30 -21.89 20.38 47.40
CA CYS A 30 -22.12 19.45 46.31
C CYS A 30 -23.38 18.69 46.68
N PHE A 31 -24.54 19.18 46.21
CA PHE A 31 -25.75 18.37 46.25
C PHE A 31 -25.48 17.15 45.37
N ALA A 32 -25.40 15.97 46.00
CA ALA A 32 -25.46 14.72 45.25
C ALA A 32 -26.74 14.75 44.42
N ALA A 33 -26.62 14.67 43.10
CA ALA A 33 -27.78 14.60 42.22
C ALA A 33 -28.67 13.44 42.68
N SER A 34 -29.99 13.64 42.75
CA SER A 34 -30.90 12.58 43.16
C SER A 34 -30.77 11.36 42.24
N SER A 35 -30.87 10.17 42.83
CA SER A 35 -30.84 8.90 42.11
C SER A 35 -31.95 8.87 41.07
N VAL A 36 -31.66 8.24 39.92
CA VAL A 36 -32.69 8.02 38.90
C VAL A 36 -33.65 6.95 39.40
N ARG A 37 -34.95 7.19 39.27
CA ARG A 37 -36.01 6.24 39.66
C ARG A 37 -36.62 5.57 38.43
N ILE A 38 -37.12 4.35 38.60
CA ILE A 38 -37.90 3.64 37.59
C ILE A 38 -39.27 3.33 38.20
N VAL A 39 -40.34 3.66 37.48
CA VAL A 39 -41.72 3.32 37.85
C VAL A 39 -42.33 2.51 36.71
N ILE A 40 -42.79 1.30 37.00
CA ILE A 40 -43.41 0.38 36.03
C ILE A 40 -44.86 0.19 36.44
N ASP A 41 -45.81 0.57 35.58
CA ASP A 41 -47.26 0.44 35.82
C ASP A 41 -47.72 1.05 37.17
N GLY A 42 -47.09 2.16 37.57
CA GLY A 42 -47.37 2.87 38.82
C GLY A 42 -46.61 2.37 40.05
N GLU A 43 -45.87 1.27 39.95
CA GLU A 43 -45.02 0.73 41.03
C GLU A 43 -43.56 1.13 40.85
N GLU A 44 -42.94 1.67 41.90
CA GLU A 44 -41.50 1.98 41.89
C GLU A 44 -40.67 0.69 41.92
N LEU A 45 -39.77 0.55 40.95
CA LEU A 45 -38.78 -0.53 40.88
C LEU A 45 -37.47 -0.04 41.51
N ILE A 46 -37.15 -0.61 42.66
CA ILE A 46 -35.83 -0.46 43.28
C ILE A 46 -34.88 -1.47 42.63
N SER A 47 -33.79 -0.98 42.03
CA SER A 47 -32.75 -1.83 41.44
C SER A 47 -31.40 -1.60 42.11
N ASP A 48 -30.61 -2.66 42.23
CA ASP A 48 -29.22 -2.61 42.66
C ASP A 48 -28.35 -3.31 41.61
N PRO A 49 -27.47 -2.56 40.89
CA PRO A 49 -27.16 -1.14 41.04
C PRO A 49 -28.28 -0.20 40.56
N ASN A 50 -28.23 1.05 41.03
CA ASN A 50 -29.19 2.09 40.65
C ASN A 50 -28.99 2.53 39.19
N PRO A 51 -30.05 2.99 38.50
CA PRO A 51 -29.93 3.62 37.19
C PRO A 51 -29.16 4.94 37.29
N PHE A 52 -28.47 5.30 36.21
CA PHE A 52 -27.62 6.49 36.16
C PHE A 52 -27.68 7.16 34.79
N ILE A 53 -27.21 8.41 34.73
CA ILE A 53 -27.12 9.17 33.48
C ILE A 53 -25.67 9.23 33.06
N GLU A 54 -25.39 8.85 31.82
CA GLU A 54 -24.07 8.98 31.20
C GLU A 54 -24.22 9.61 29.83
N ASN A 55 -23.43 10.65 29.54
CA ASN A 55 -23.45 11.36 28.24
C ASN A 55 -24.86 11.77 27.77
N GLY A 56 -25.73 12.15 28.70
CA GLY A 56 -27.12 12.54 28.39
C GLY A 56 -28.05 11.37 28.07
N ARG A 57 -27.68 10.14 28.44
CA ARG A 57 -28.53 8.94 28.34
C ARG A 57 -28.76 8.32 29.69
N THR A 58 -30.03 8.06 30.00
CA THR A 58 -30.42 7.30 31.19
C THR A 58 -30.19 5.81 30.92
N LEU A 59 -29.25 5.23 31.65
CA LEU A 59 -28.90 3.82 31.59
C LEU A 59 -29.60 3.07 32.73
N VAL A 60 -30.25 1.97 32.38
CA VAL A 60 -31.07 1.17 33.28
C VAL A 60 -30.65 -0.31 33.23
N PRO A 61 -30.75 -1.06 34.34
CA PRO A 61 -30.40 -2.46 34.36
C PRO A 61 -31.50 -3.30 33.68
N ILE A 62 -31.22 -3.79 32.47
CA ILE A 62 -32.26 -4.29 31.56
C ILE A 62 -33.02 -5.50 32.10
N ARG A 63 -32.36 -6.38 32.87
CA ARG A 63 -32.96 -7.61 33.41
C ARG A 63 -34.16 -7.31 34.30
N PHE A 64 -34.00 -6.42 35.29
CA PHE A 64 -35.05 -6.15 36.27
C PHE A 64 -36.30 -5.56 35.62
N ILE A 65 -36.14 -4.64 34.68
CA ILE A 65 -37.27 -4.05 33.95
C ILE A 65 -37.94 -5.12 33.08
N SER A 66 -37.15 -5.92 32.36
CA SER A 66 -37.68 -6.95 31.44
C SER A 66 -38.45 -8.03 32.18
N GLU A 67 -37.90 -8.58 33.27
CA GLU A 67 -38.54 -9.61 34.09
C GLU A 67 -39.81 -9.09 34.78
N LYS A 68 -39.79 -7.86 35.30
CA LYS A 68 -41.00 -7.23 35.88
C LYS A 68 -42.11 -7.05 34.83
N LEU A 69 -41.75 -6.89 33.56
CA LEU A 69 -42.67 -6.82 32.42
C LEU A 69 -43.02 -8.19 31.81
N GLY A 70 -42.66 -9.29 32.49
CA GLY A 70 -42.99 -10.66 32.09
C GLY A 70 -42.12 -11.24 30.98
N ALA A 71 -40.96 -10.65 30.68
CA ALA A 71 -40.00 -11.21 29.73
C ALA A 71 -39.04 -12.19 30.42
N LYS A 72 -38.57 -13.19 29.67
CA LYS A 72 -37.46 -14.07 30.07
C LYS A 72 -36.14 -13.43 29.65
N VAL A 73 -35.14 -13.42 30.53
CA VAL A 73 -33.82 -12.87 30.24
C VAL A 73 -32.74 -13.91 30.47
N GLU A 74 -32.01 -14.26 29.42
CA GLU A 74 -30.89 -15.21 29.47
C GLU A 74 -29.56 -14.49 29.28
N TRP A 75 -28.53 -14.98 29.97
CA TRP A 75 -27.16 -14.49 29.84
C TRP A 75 -26.26 -15.63 29.37
N ASN A 76 -25.58 -15.44 28.25
CA ASN A 76 -24.48 -16.28 27.81
C ASN A 76 -23.15 -15.59 28.17
N ASN A 77 -22.40 -16.21 29.09
CA ASN A 77 -21.14 -15.65 29.58
C ASN A 77 -19.98 -15.75 28.57
N GLU A 78 -19.92 -16.84 27.80
CA GLU A 78 -18.85 -17.07 26.82
C GLU A 78 -18.94 -16.06 25.68
N GLU A 79 -20.15 -15.86 25.17
CA GLU A 79 -20.44 -14.93 24.07
C GLU A 79 -20.64 -13.49 24.55
N ARG A 80 -20.81 -13.27 25.86
CA ARG A 80 -21.23 -11.99 26.45
C ARG A 80 -22.51 -11.45 25.81
N VAL A 81 -23.54 -12.29 25.74
CA VAL A 81 -24.82 -12.01 25.08
C VAL A 81 -25.98 -12.06 26.07
N VAL A 82 -26.87 -11.07 25.99
CA VAL A 82 -28.17 -11.04 26.67
C VAL A 82 -29.27 -11.34 25.64
N THR A 83 -30.09 -12.35 25.92
CA THR A 83 -31.27 -12.69 25.12
C THR A 83 -32.52 -12.38 25.93
N ILE A 84 -33.45 -11.62 25.33
CA ILE A 84 -34.71 -11.21 25.97
C ILE A 84 -35.88 -11.73 25.15
N GLU A 85 -36.74 -12.52 25.77
CA GLU A 85 -37.88 -13.15 25.12
C GLU A 85 -39.19 -12.72 25.79
N LYS A 86 -40.11 -12.15 25.01
CA LYS A 86 -41.46 -11.77 25.47
C LYS A 86 -42.47 -12.06 24.38
N GLY A 87 -43.32 -13.07 24.59
CA GLY A 87 -44.28 -13.52 23.57
C GLY A 87 -43.54 -14.03 22.32
N ASN A 88 -43.76 -13.38 21.18
CA ASN A 88 -43.10 -13.67 19.91
C ASN A 88 -41.87 -12.78 19.64
N ARG A 89 -41.50 -11.88 20.55
CA ARG A 89 -40.33 -11.01 20.41
C ARG A 89 -39.12 -11.67 21.05
N LYS A 90 -38.02 -11.73 20.31
CA LYS A 90 -36.72 -12.20 20.78
C LYS A 90 -35.65 -11.18 20.42
N VAL A 91 -35.09 -10.53 21.42
CA VAL A 91 -34.08 -9.48 21.25
C VAL A 91 -32.74 -9.97 21.74
N ILE A 92 -31.70 -9.79 20.93
CA ILE A 92 -30.33 -10.19 21.25
C ILE A 92 -29.46 -8.94 21.35
N LEU A 93 -28.76 -8.82 22.47
CA LEU A 93 -27.86 -7.73 22.80
C LEU A 93 -26.48 -8.29 23.14
N ARG A 94 -25.43 -7.80 22.48
CA ARG A 94 -24.05 -8.18 22.78
C ARG A 94 -23.36 -7.06 23.55
N ILE A 95 -22.66 -7.41 24.62
CA ILE A 95 -21.92 -6.43 25.41
C ILE A 95 -20.84 -5.78 24.54
N ASP A 96 -20.67 -4.47 24.70
CA ASP A 96 -19.74 -3.63 23.94
C ASP A 96 -20.05 -3.56 22.43
N SER A 97 -21.25 -3.95 21.99
CA SER A 97 -21.72 -3.72 20.62
C SER A 97 -22.92 -2.78 20.52
N HIS A 98 -22.89 -1.90 19.52
CA HIS A 98 -24.00 -1.05 19.15
C HIS A 98 -25.09 -1.79 18.34
N LEU A 99 -24.81 -2.97 17.80
CA LEU A 99 -25.79 -3.77 17.06
C LEU A 99 -26.87 -4.34 17.98
N VAL A 100 -28.13 -4.14 17.61
CA VAL A 100 -29.32 -4.72 18.24
C VAL A 100 -30.01 -5.63 17.24
N ILE A 101 -30.30 -6.87 17.64
CA ILE A 101 -31.08 -7.80 16.83
C ILE A 101 -32.48 -7.86 17.42
N TYR A 102 -33.47 -7.29 16.73
CA TYR A 102 -34.87 -7.29 17.18
C TYR A 102 -35.66 -8.50 16.69
N ASP A 103 -35.33 -8.99 15.50
CA ASP A 103 -35.89 -10.22 14.91
C ASP A 103 -34.88 -10.78 13.91
N GLU A 104 -34.16 -11.83 14.31
CA GLU A 104 -33.13 -12.44 13.47
C GLU A 104 -33.74 -13.10 12.23
N GLU A 105 -34.91 -13.73 12.35
CA GLU A 105 -35.56 -14.44 11.24
C GLU A 105 -35.97 -13.48 10.13
N LYS A 106 -36.50 -12.30 10.51
CA LYS A 106 -36.88 -11.23 9.58
C LYS A 106 -35.74 -10.29 9.20
N GLY A 107 -34.54 -10.50 9.75
CA GLY A 107 -33.39 -9.61 9.55
C GLY A 107 -33.67 -8.17 10.02
N LEU A 108 -34.42 -8.00 11.11
CA LEU A 108 -34.71 -6.69 11.70
C LEU A 108 -33.64 -6.33 12.72
N TYR A 109 -32.80 -5.36 12.35
CA TYR A 109 -31.67 -4.89 13.15
C TYR A 109 -31.86 -3.42 13.55
N GLY A 110 -31.11 -2.97 14.54
CA GLY A 110 -30.99 -1.57 14.91
C GLY A 110 -29.61 -1.22 15.42
N LEU A 111 -29.32 0.09 15.48
CA LEU A 111 -28.07 0.63 15.98
C LEU A 111 -28.36 1.45 17.25
N SER A 112 -27.91 0.97 18.41
CA SER A 112 -28.01 1.69 19.67
C SER A 112 -27.00 2.84 19.70
N ASP A 113 -27.33 3.95 20.34
CA ASP A 113 -26.38 5.05 20.53
C ASP A 113 -25.41 4.83 21.71
N VAL A 114 -25.74 3.91 22.60
CA VAL A 114 -24.83 3.39 23.63
C VAL A 114 -24.87 1.87 23.60
N ALA A 115 -23.70 1.25 23.45
CA ALA A 115 -23.57 -0.19 23.54
C ALA A 115 -23.99 -0.71 24.94
N PRO A 116 -24.65 -1.88 25.04
CA PRO A 116 -24.88 -2.55 26.31
C PRO A 116 -23.56 -2.78 27.04
N LYS A 117 -23.52 -2.46 28.33
CA LYS A 117 -22.30 -2.58 29.14
C LYS A 117 -22.57 -3.19 30.50
N ILE A 118 -21.54 -3.80 31.10
CA ILE A 118 -21.64 -4.37 32.44
C ILE A 118 -21.19 -3.34 33.46
N VAL A 119 -22.07 -2.99 34.41
CA VAL A 119 -21.75 -2.17 35.58
C VAL A 119 -22.10 -2.98 36.81
N GLU A 120 -21.11 -3.20 37.68
CA GLU A 120 -21.26 -3.95 38.94
C GLU A 120 -22.00 -5.30 38.76
N GLY A 121 -21.68 -6.02 37.67
CA GLY A 121 -22.25 -7.33 37.38
C GLY A 121 -23.70 -7.33 36.85
N ARG A 122 -24.21 -6.18 36.37
CA ARG A 122 -25.51 -6.07 35.68
C ARG A 122 -25.34 -5.42 34.31
N THR A 123 -26.15 -5.85 33.35
CA THR A 123 -26.18 -5.25 32.01
C THR A 123 -27.03 -3.99 32.02
N PHE A 124 -26.42 -2.87 31.65
CA PHE A 124 -27.04 -1.57 31.49
C PHE A 124 -27.22 -1.22 30.03
N VAL A 125 -28.37 -0.62 29.71
CA VAL A 125 -28.73 -0.15 28.37
C VAL A 125 -29.41 1.22 28.44
N PRO A 126 -29.44 1.99 27.34
CA PRO A 126 -30.32 3.14 27.22
C PRO A 126 -31.77 2.76 27.45
N VAL A 127 -32.51 3.59 28.19
CA VAL A 127 -33.92 3.35 28.46
C VAL A 127 -34.76 3.16 27.18
N ARG A 128 -34.44 3.88 26.10
CA ARG A 128 -35.08 3.70 24.79
C ARG A 128 -34.90 2.29 24.23
N LEU A 129 -33.76 1.65 24.48
CA LEU A 129 -33.53 0.28 24.03
C LEU A 129 -34.49 -0.70 24.72
N VAL A 130 -34.87 -0.43 25.98
CA VAL A 130 -35.90 -1.21 26.68
C VAL A 130 -37.26 -1.05 26.01
N SER A 131 -37.63 0.19 25.63
CA SER A 131 -38.84 0.49 24.87
C SER A 131 -38.86 -0.29 23.55
N ASN A 132 -37.80 -0.20 22.76
CA ASN A 132 -37.71 -0.88 21.47
C ASN A 132 -37.69 -2.42 21.63
N ALA A 133 -37.03 -2.94 22.65
CA ALA A 133 -36.90 -4.38 22.87
C ALA A 133 -38.22 -5.03 23.31
N LEU A 134 -38.98 -4.36 24.18
CA LEU A 134 -40.21 -4.90 24.76
C LEU A 134 -41.48 -4.35 24.09
N GLY A 135 -41.35 -3.29 23.29
CA GLY A 135 -42.42 -2.51 22.64
C GLY A 135 -43.48 -2.00 23.60
N VAL A 136 -43.02 -1.43 24.71
CA VAL A 136 -43.81 -0.77 25.76
C VAL A 136 -43.56 0.73 25.74
N GLY A 137 -44.53 1.54 26.17
CA GLY A 137 -44.38 2.99 26.25
C GLY A 137 -43.41 3.38 27.38
N ILE A 138 -42.50 4.31 27.08
CA ILE A 138 -41.55 4.87 28.06
C ILE A 138 -41.57 6.40 28.00
N GLU A 139 -41.64 7.03 29.16
CA GLU A 139 -41.58 8.48 29.34
C GLU A 139 -40.48 8.84 30.36
N TRP A 140 -39.75 9.93 30.11
CA TRP A 140 -38.71 10.44 31.02
C TRP A 140 -39.17 11.77 31.63
N ASP A 141 -39.27 11.82 32.96
CA ASP A 141 -39.48 13.06 33.70
C ASP A 141 -38.12 13.63 34.17
N PRO A 142 -37.65 14.74 33.57
CA PRO A 142 -36.37 15.34 33.96
C PRO A 142 -36.41 16.05 35.32
N ILE A 143 -37.59 16.48 35.78
CA ILE A 143 -37.77 17.19 37.06
C ILE A 143 -37.62 16.20 38.20
N THR A 144 -38.34 15.09 38.15
CA THR A 144 -38.30 14.06 39.19
C THR A 144 -37.21 13.02 38.97
N ARG A 145 -36.52 13.08 37.81
CA ARG A 145 -35.53 12.10 37.34
C ARG A 145 -36.08 10.68 37.36
N THR A 146 -37.29 10.52 36.82
CA THR A 146 -38.03 9.26 36.83
C THR A 146 -38.23 8.74 35.41
N VAL A 147 -37.92 7.46 35.19
CA VAL A 147 -38.36 6.70 34.02
C VAL A 147 -39.72 6.09 34.34
N TYR A 148 -40.75 6.47 33.58
CA TYR A 148 -42.06 5.84 33.63
C TYR A 148 -42.19 4.83 32.50
N VAL A 149 -42.53 3.58 32.84
CA VAL A 149 -42.80 2.50 31.90
C VAL A 149 -44.26 2.11 32.04
N ASP A 150 -44.98 2.16 30.92
CA ASP A 150 -46.41 1.84 30.83
C ASP A 150 -46.57 0.62 29.91
N SER A 151 -46.84 -0.53 30.51
CA SER A 151 -47.02 -1.79 29.78
C SER A 151 -48.34 -1.86 29.02
N GLY A 152 -49.31 -0.99 29.35
CA GLY A 152 -50.58 -0.84 28.63
C GLY A 152 -50.47 -0.02 27.35
N LYS A 153 -49.41 0.78 27.20
CA LYS A 153 -49.09 1.50 25.95
C LYS A 153 -48.11 0.68 25.11
N SER A 154 -48.48 0.40 23.86
CA SER A 154 -47.54 -0.19 22.91
C SER A 154 -46.66 0.88 22.26
N SER A 155 -45.39 0.56 22.00
CA SER A 155 -44.47 1.39 21.23
C SER A 155 -43.91 0.60 20.06
N GLU A 156 -43.76 1.26 18.92
CA GLU A 156 -42.98 0.76 17.78
C GLU A 156 -41.48 0.97 18.03
N ILE A 157 -40.65 0.27 17.25
CA ILE A 157 -39.20 0.46 17.26
C ILE A 157 -38.89 1.81 16.62
N THR A 158 -38.23 2.68 17.37
CA THR A 158 -37.76 3.97 16.88
C THR A 158 -36.23 3.96 16.71
N PRO A 159 -35.69 4.36 15.55
CA PRO A 159 -34.25 4.48 15.36
C PRO A 159 -33.61 5.42 16.38
N PHE A 160 -32.35 5.16 16.76
CA PHE A 160 -31.58 6.06 17.61
C PHE A 160 -31.01 7.27 16.86
N TYR A 161 -30.87 7.12 15.54
CA TYR A 161 -30.32 8.11 14.63
C TYR A 161 -31.25 8.32 13.43
N ASP A 162 -31.24 9.54 12.91
CA ASP A 162 -32.10 9.95 11.79
C ASP A 162 -31.47 9.68 10.41
N VAL A 163 -30.17 9.36 10.37
CA VAL A 163 -29.48 8.94 9.15
C VAL A 163 -30.03 7.61 8.67
N LYS A 164 -30.12 7.44 7.34
CA LYS A 164 -30.56 6.19 6.72
C LYS A 164 -29.55 5.68 5.71
N LEU A 165 -29.31 4.37 5.71
CA LEU A 165 -28.64 3.73 4.60
C LEU A 165 -29.47 3.88 3.33
N ALA A 166 -28.84 4.20 2.20
CA ALA A 166 -29.49 4.26 0.89
C ALA A 166 -29.67 2.85 0.31
N MET A 167 -30.23 1.93 1.11
CA MET A 167 -30.42 0.53 0.79
C MET A 167 -31.59 -0.05 1.58
N GLU A 168 -32.40 -0.89 0.94
CA GLU A 168 -33.54 -1.52 1.59
C GLU A 168 -33.14 -2.75 2.41
N ASN A 169 -33.87 -3.01 3.49
CA ASN A 169 -33.68 -4.21 4.29
C ASN A 169 -33.98 -5.48 3.47
N GLY A 170 -33.10 -6.47 3.56
CA GLY A 170 -33.18 -7.71 2.79
C GLY A 170 -32.61 -7.64 1.37
N SER A 171 -31.98 -6.52 0.99
CA SER A 171 -31.34 -6.36 -0.33
C SER A 171 -30.33 -7.48 -0.61
N ARG A 172 -30.34 -7.97 -1.85
CA ARG A 172 -29.35 -8.95 -2.35
C ARG A 172 -28.17 -8.22 -2.96
N ILE A 173 -26.96 -8.55 -2.52
CA ILE A 173 -25.71 -8.02 -3.07
C ILE A 173 -25.07 -9.14 -3.90
N THR A 174 -25.17 -9.04 -5.23
CA THR A 174 -24.63 -10.04 -6.16
C THR A 174 -23.30 -9.66 -6.80
N GLY A 175 -22.86 -8.42 -6.59
CA GLY A 175 -21.61 -7.92 -7.13
C GLY A 175 -21.28 -6.51 -6.67
N ARG A 176 -20.49 -5.80 -7.50
CA ARG A 176 -20.12 -4.40 -7.26
C ARG A 176 -21.37 -3.55 -6.96
N THR A 177 -21.35 -2.86 -5.84
CA THR A 177 -22.49 -2.10 -5.31
C THR A 177 -22.04 -0.71 -4.86
N LEU A 178 -22.84 0.32 -5.13
CA LEU A 178 -22.62 1.67 -4.60
C LEU A 178 -23.30 1.79 -3.23
N LEU A 179 -22.56 2.31 -2.26
CA LEU A 179 -23.00 2.50 -0.89
C LEU A 179 -23.13 3.99 -0.58
N GLY A 180 -24.31 4.39 -0.12
CA GLY A 180 -24.62 5.77 0.24
C GLY A 180 -25.47 5.86 1.50
N ILE A 181 -25.62 7.08 2.00
CA ILE A 181 -26.49 7.42 3.12
C ILE A 181 -27.38 8.61 2.76
N ASN A 182 -28.62 8.58 3.24
CA ASN A 182 -29.56 9.70 3.22
C ASN A 182 -29.42 10.47 4.54
N LEU A 183 -29.06 11.74 4.44
CA LEU A 183 -28.87 12.64 5.58
C LEU A 183 -30.14 13.50 5.80
N PRO A 184 -30.51 13.79 7.05
CA PRO A 184 -31.59 14.74 7.32
C PRO A 184 -31.20 16.16 6.87
N GLU A 185 -32.21 16.98 6.59
CA GLU A 185 -31.99 18.38 6.19
C GLU A 185 -31.18 19.14 7.25
N GLY A 186 -30.16 19.88 6.81
CA GLY A 186 -29.30 20.66 7.70
C GLY A 186 -28.26 19.83 8.49
N TYR A 187 -28.07 18.54 8.19
CA TYR A 187 -27.03 17.74 8.86
C TYR A 187 -25.65 18.36 8.67
N ASP A 188 -24.95 18.63 9.77
CA ASP A 188 -23.58 19.14 9.74
C ASP A 188 -22.63 18.04 9.23
N LYS A 189 -21.96 18.29 8.11
CA LYS A 189 -21.03 17.34 7.47
C LYS A 189 -19.56 17.59 7.83
N ASN A 190 -19.25 18.72 8.44
CA ASN A 190 -17.86 19.14 8.66
C ASN A 190 -17.15 18.21 9.63
N ASP A 191 -15.87 17.93 9.36
CA ASP A 191 -14.97 17.09 10.16
C ASP A 191 -15.53 15.70 10.51
N LYS A 192 -16.31 15.11 9.59
CA LYS A 192 -16.92 13.78 9.76
C LYS A 192 -16.47 12.83 8.65
N HIS A 193 -16.48 11.55 8.98
CA HIS A 193 -16.21 10.49 8.01
C HIS A 193 -17.17 9.32 8.21
N VAL A 194 -17.43 8.58 7.14
CA VAL A 194 -18.30 7.40 7.13
C VAL A 194 -17.46 6.14 6.96
N LYS A 195 -17.82 5.08 7.68
CA LYS A 195 -17.35 3.71 7.47
C LYS A 195 -18.56 2.83 7.19
N TYR A 196 -18.47 2.05 6.12
CA TYR A 196 -19.40 0.98 5.82
C TYR A 196 -18.82 -0.33 6.31
N VAL A 197 -19.54 -1.04 7.17
CA VAL A 197 -19.08 -2.27 7.82
C VAL A 197 -20.05 -3.40 7.47
N LEU A 198 -19.51 -4.50 6.96
CA LEU A 198 -20.28 -5.72 6.72
C LEU A 198 -20.07 -6.68 7.88
N LEU A 199 -21.11 -6.87 8.68
CA LEU A 199 -21.07 -7.63 9.92
C LEU A 199 -21.69 -9.02 9.74
N ASP A 200 -21.07 -10.00 10.41
CA ASP A 200 -21.72 -11.24 10.75
C ASP A 200 -22.73 -10.98 11.90
N PRO A 201 -24.03 -11.27 11.69
CA PRO A 201 -25.07 -10.98 12.69
C PRO A 201 -24.88 -11.78 13.98
N GLY A 202 -24.32 -13.00 13.89
CA GLY A 202 -24.10 -13.86 15.04
C GLY A 202 -23.07 -13.29 16.00
N THR A 203 -21.97 -12.73 15.47
CA THR A 203 -20.84 -12.21 16.25
C THR A 203 -20.86 -10.69 16.45
N ALA A 204 -21.67 -9.96 15.68
CA ALA A 204 -21.63 -8.49 15.56
C ALA A 204 -20.26 -7.94 15.16
N LYS A 205 -19.46 -8.75 14.45
CA LYS A 205 -18.13 -8.41 13.98
C LYS A 205 -18.03 -8.58 12.47
N GLY A 206 -17.12 -7.85 11.84
CA GLY A 206 -16.90 -7.98 10.41
C GLY A 206 -15.87 -7.00 9.88
N PHE A 207 -16.01 -6.62 8.61
CA PHE A 207 -14.98 -5.87 7.88
C PHE A 207 -15.49 -4.50 7.48
N VAL A 208 -14.62 -3.49 7.55
CA VAL A 208 -14.84 -2.26 6.79
C VAL A 208 -14.76 -2.62 5.31
N ILE A 209 -15.81 -2.32 4.56
CA ILE A 209 -15.92 -2.65 3.13
C ILE A 209 -15.82 -1.42 2.23
N ALA A 210 -16.06 -0.24 2.80
CA ALA A 210 -15.81 1.06 2.19
C ALA A 210 -15.71 2.13 3.29
N MET A 211 -15.01 3.23 3.00
CA MET A 211 -14.94 4.38 3.90
C MET A 211 -14.61 5.66 3.14
N GLY A 212 -14.94 6.81 3.73
CA GLY A 212 -14.46 8.09 3.22
C GLY A 212 -14.93 9.30 4.01
N ASN A 213 -14.46 10.47 3.60
CA ASN A 213 -14.58 11.73 4.35
C ASN A 213 -15.72 12.63 3.85
N GLU A 214 -16.52 12.16 2.89
CA GLU A 214 -17.60 12.94 2.27
C GLU A 214 -18.92 12.17 2.41
N LEU A 215 -19.77 12.64 3.31
CA LEU A 215 -20.99 11.92 3.72
C LEU A 215 -22.09 11.85 2.64
N ASP A 216 -22.01 12.70 1.61
CA ASP A 216 -22.94 12.76 0.49
C ASP A 216 -22.44 12.09 -0.79
N LYS A 217 -21.26 11.46 -0.74
CA LYS A 217 -20.74 10.63 -1.82
C LYS A 217 -21.14 9.19 -1.65
N GLU A 218 -21.25 8.51 -2.78
CA GLU A 218 -21.34 7.06 -2.83
C GLU A 218 -19.96 6.43 -2.88
N TYR A 219 -19.82 5.27 -2.24
CA TYR A 219 -18.59 4.52 -2.16
C TYR A 219 -18.77 3.12 -2.77
N THR A 220 -17.79 2.66 -3.54
CA THR A 220 -17.89 1.34 -4.18
C THR A 220 -17.55 0.23 -3.21
N TYR A 221 -18.46 -0.72 -3.05
CA TYR A 221 -18.20 -2.03 -2.44
C TYR A 221 -18.03 -3.09 -3.53
N LEU A 222 -16.90 -3.78 -3.51
CA LEU A 222 -16.64 -4.98 -4.30
C LEU A 222 -16.61 -6.18 -3.33
N PRO A 223 -17.56 -7.13 -3.42
CA PRO A 223 -17.68 -8.20 -2.44
C PRO A 223 -16.59 -9.27 -2.58
N ASP A 224 -16.16 -9.80 -1.43
CA ASP A 224 -15.35 -11.01 -1.32
C ASP A 224 -16.29 -12.22 -1.26
N ILE A 225 -16.03 -13.26 -2.07
CA ILE A 225 -16.90 -14.46 -2.12
C ILE A 225 -16.96 -15.20 -0.77
N ARG A 226 -15.95 -15.02 0.09
CA ARG A 226 -15.92 -15.55 1.45
C ARG A 226 -16.97 -14.94 2.37
N ASP A 227 -17.51 -13.76 2.01
CA ASP A 227 -18.48 -13.04 2.82
C ASP A 227 -19.94 -13.38 2.47
N ASN A 228 -20.17 -14.36 1.58
CA ASN A 228 -21.51 -14.83 1.20
C ASN A 228 -22.38 -15.20 2.41
N GLY A 229 -23.69 -15.06 2.25
CA GLY A 229 -24.73 -15.32 3.24
C GLY A 229 -25.32 -14.06 3.86
N ARG A 230 -26.17 -14.29 4.87
CA ARG A 230 -26.82 -13.21 5.63
C ARG A 230 -25.78 -12.36 6.36
N LYS A 231 -25.89 -11.04 6.21
CA LYS A 231 -25.02 -10.04 6.84
C LYS A 231 -25.85 -8.86 7.35
N VAL A 232 -25.23 -8.02 8.17
CA VAL A 232 -25.73 -6.69 8.50
C VAL A 232 -24.78 -5.67 7.90
N LEU A 233 -25.30 -4.81 7.03
CA LEU A 233 -24.57 -3.65 6.54
C LEU A 233 -24.81 -2.48 7.50
N ALA A 234 -23.74 -1.93 8.05
CA ALA A 234 -23.76 -0.74 8.89
C ALA A 234 -23.11 0.44 8.16
N ALA A 235 -23.75 1.62 8.16
CA ALA A 235 -23.09 2.88 7.87
C ALA A 235 -22.89 3.64 9.17
N LEU A 236 -21.64 3.92 9.52
CA LEU A 236 -21.24 4.50 10.79
C LEU A 236 -20.55 5.83 10.54
N ILE A 237 -21.07 6.91 11.14
CA ILE A 237 -20.51 8.25 11.02
C ILE A 237 -19.75 8.57 12.29
N TYR A 238 -18.49 8.96 12.11
CA TYR A 238 -17.57 9.31 13.18
C TYR A 238 -17.17 10.78 13.08
N ASP A 239 -16.90 11.40 14.23
CA ASP A 239 -16.23 12.70 14.31
C ASP A 239 -14.71 12.57 14.12
N LYS A 240 -13.99 13.70 14.16
CA LYS A 240 -12.53 13.75 14.01
C LYS A 240 -11.77 13.08 15.16
N GLU A 241 -12.39 12.94 16.33
CA GLU A 241 -11.86 12.20 17.47
C GLU A 241 -12.10 10.69 17.37
N GLY A 242 -12.84 10.23 16.35
CA GLY A 242 -13.14 8.82 16.10
C GLY A 242 -14.28 8.28 16.95
N LYS A 243 -15.13 9.15 17.52
CA LYS A 243 -16.33 8.76 18.26
C LYS A 243 -17.50 8.58 17.31
N LEU A 244 -18.25 7.49 17.47
CA LEU A 244 -19.50 7.25 16.75
C LEU A 244 -20.54 8.30 17.16
N ILE A 245 -21.08 9.03 16.19
CA ILE A 245 -22.06 10.10 16.42
C ILE A 245 -23.39 9.86 15.74
N SER A 246 -23.42 9.00 14.71
CA SER A 246 -24.63 8.65 13.96
C SER A 246 -24.39 7.38 13.15
N GLY A 247 -25.46 6.75 12.68
CA GLY A 247 -25.36 5.63 11.77
C GLY A 247 -26.69 4.92 11.55
N ASP A 248 -26.67 3.93 10.68
CA ASP A 248 -27.81 3.08 10.40
C ASP A 248 -27.35 1.66 10.09
N VAL A 249 -28.25 0.69 10.23
CA VAL A 249 -28.00 -0.72 9.91
C VAL A 249 -29.16 -1.31 9.12
N VAL A 250 -28.84 -2.13 8.13
CA VAL A 250 -29.82 -2.91 7.37
C VAL A 250 -29.34 -4.35 7.21
N GLY A 251 -30.27 -5.30 7.28
CA GLY A 251 -29.99 -6.68 6.92
C GLY A 251 -29.80 -6.79 5.41
N VAL A 252 -28.77 -7.52 4.98
CA VAL A 252 -28.49 -7.79 3.57
C VAL A 252 -28.16 -9.27 3.38
N ASN A 253 -28.29 -9.73 2.15
CA ASN A 253 -27.85 -11.07 1.78
C ASN A 253 -26.78 -10.96 0.69
N VAL A 254 -25.54 -11.32 1.02
CA VAL A 254 -24.43 -11.32 0.07
C VAL A 254 -24.46 -12.64 -0.68
N GLU A 255 -24.69 -12.58 -1.98
CA GLU A 255 -24.81 -13.74 -2.86
C GLU A 255 -24.05 -13.44 -4.15
N VAL A 256 -22.72 -13.36 -4.04
CA VAL A 256 -21.85 -13.02 -5.16
C VAL A 256 -22.13 -13.95 -6.34
N GLU A 257 -22.51 -13.35 -7.47
CA GLU A 257 -22.62 -14.00 -8.78
C GLU A 257 -21.36 -13.65 -9.57
N PRO A 258 -20.37 -14.55 -9.64
CA PRO A 258 -19.09 -14.24 -10.29
C PRO A 258 -19.29 -13.92 -11.77
N LYS A 259 -18.88 -12.72 -12.17
CA LYS A 259 -18.91 -12.22 -13.54
C LYS A 259 -17.57 -11.56 -13.84
N VAL A 260 -17.06 -11.82 -15.03
CA VAL A 260 -15.81 -11.26 -15.55
C VAL A 260 -16.10 -10.68 -16.92
N GLU A 261 -15.78 -9.41 -17.13
CA GLU A 261 -16.00 -8.71 -18.39
C GLU A 261 -14.71 -8.07 -18.86
N LEU A 262 -14.39 -8.22 -20.15
CA LEU A 262 -13.24 -7.52 -20.75
C LEU A 262 -13.56 -6.03 -20.89
N LYS A 263 -12.57 -5.19 -20.57
CA LYS A 263 -12.61 -3.73 -20.73
C LYS A 263 -11.52 -3.28 -21.70
N GLY A 264 -11.77 -2.18 -22.41
CA GLY A 264 -10.80 -1.55 -23.32
C GLY A 264 -10.85 -2.01 -24.77
N ILE A 265 -11.57 -3.10 -25.06
CA ILE A 265 -11.78 -3.64 -26.41
C ILE A 265 -13.25 -4.00 -26.62
N LYS A 266 -13.70 -4.00 -27.88
CA LYS A 266 -15.06 -4.35 -28.30
C LYS A 266 -15.04 -5.29 -29.51
N GLU A 267 -16.15 -6.00 -29.69
CA GLU A 267 -16.32 -6.93 -30.82
C GLU A 267 -16.16 -6.20 -32.16
N GLY A 268 -15.25 -6.71 -32.99
CA GLY A 268 -14.98 -6.19 -34.33
C GLY A 268 -13.98 -5.02 -34.39
N ASP A 269 -13.37 -4.61 -33.27
CA ASP A 269 -12.35 -3.55 -33.27
C ASP A 269 -11.18 -3.89 -34.22
N VAL A 270 -10.63 -2.88 -34.89
CA VAL A 270 -9.42 -2.97 -35.72
C VAL A 270 -8.34 -2.10 -35.10
N LEU A 271 -7.25 -2.70 -34.62
CA LEU A 271 -6.26 -2.06 -33.75
C LEU A 271 -4.82 -2.37 -34.17
N ASP A 272 -3.89 -1.43 -34.01
CA ASP A 272 -2.44 -1.68 -34.16
C ASP A 272 -1.75 -1.98 -32.82
N THR A 273 -2.36 -1.55 -31.71
CA THR A 273 -1.97 -1.79 -30.32
C THR A 273 -3.21 -2.15 -29.52
N VAL A 274 -3.15 -3.21 -28.72
CA VAL A 274 -4.34 -3.72 -28.01
C VAL A 274 -4.17 -3.51 -26.50
N THR A 275 -4.95 -2.61 -25.91
CA THR A 275 -4.95 -2.37 -24.45
C THR A 275 -6.28 -2.83 -23.86
N PHE A 276 -6.22 -3.73 -22.87
CA PHE A 276 -7.42 -4.28 -22.24
C PHE A 276 -7.19 -4.57 -20.75
N GLY A 277 -8.29 -4.70 -20.02
CA GLY A 277 -8.33 -5.09 -18.60
C GLY A 277 -9.59 -5.89 -18.31
N VAL A 278 -9.93 -6.05 -17.03
CA VAL A 278 -11.18 -6.69 -16.62
C VAL A 278 -12.03 -5.82 -15.70
N ASP A 279 -13.33 -6.05 -15.72
CA ASP A 279 -14.23 -5.76 -14.61
C ASP A 279 -14.69 -7.07 -13.98
N THR A 280 -14.80 -7.09 -12.67
CA THR A 280 -15.28 -8.25 -11.93
C THR A 280 -16.40 -7.85 -10.98
N SER A 281 -17.35 -8.76 -10.76
CA SER A 281 -18.37 -8.60 -9.71
C SER A 281 -17.85 -8.96 -8.31
N PHE A 282 -16.64 -9.50 -8.21
CA PHE A 282 -16.03 -10.00 -6.98
C PHE A 282 -14.58 -9.53 -6.85
N ILE A 283 -14.01 -9.58 -5.64
CA ILE A 283 -12.58 -9.34 -5.43
C ILE A 283 -11.77 -10.46 -6.10
N ALA A 284 -11.08 -10.11 -7.19
CA ALA A 284 -10.13 -10.99 -7.84
C ALA A 284 -8.73 -10.86 -7.22
N THR A 285 -8.06 -11.99 -7.04
CA THR A 285 -6.68 -12.05 -6.53
C THR A 285 -5.65 -11.88 -7.64
N LYS A 286 -5.93 -12.42 -8.83
CA LYS A 286 -5.13 -12.30 -10.04
C LYS A 286 -5.99 -12.49 -11.30
N VAL A 287 -5.47 -12.05 -12.44
CA VAL A 287 -6.08 -12.29 -13.75
C VAL A 287 -5.05 -12.87 -14.74
N GLU A 288 -5.52 -13.73 -15.62
CA GLU A 288 -4.81 -14.31 -16.75
C GLU A 288 -5.59 -13.99 -18.03
N TYR A 289 -4.90 -13.88 -19.16
CA TYR A 289 -5.52 -13.63 -20.46
C TYR A 289 -5.10 -14.67 -21.49
N GLU A 290 -6.01 -15.00 -22.37
CA GLU A 290 -5.79 -15.86 -23.53
C GLU A 290 -6.08 -15.06 -24.79
N ILE A 291 -5.10 -15.01 -25.69
CA ILE A 291 -5.22 -14.37 -27.01
C ILE A 291 -5.08 -15.49 -28.05
N LEU A 292 -6.20 -15.91 -28.62
CA LEU A 292 -6.27 -16.96 -29.63
C LEU A 292 -6.26 -16.34 -31.03
N SER A 293 -5.34 -16.75 -31.90
CA SER A 293 -5.44 -16.38 -33.31
C SER A 293 -6.56 -17.17 -33.98
N LEU A 294 -7.42 -16.49 -34.74
CA LEU A 294 -8.49 -17.11 -35.52
C LEU A 294 -8.05 -17.49 -36.94
N ASP A 295 -6.89 -17.01 -37.36
CA ASP A 295 -6.32 -17.27 -38.69
C ASP A 295 -5.20 -18.33 -38.63
N ARG A 296 -4.74 -18.71 -37.43
CA ARG A 296 -3.59 -19.59 -37.19
C ARG A 296 -3.86 -20.49 -36.00
N ASP A 297 -3.27 -21.68 -35.99
CA ASP A 297 -3.31 -22.59 -34.83
C ASP A 297 -2.29 -22.15 -33.76
N SER A 298 -2.53 -20.99 -33.15
CA SER A 298 -1.65 -20.40 -32.15
C SER A 298 -2.42 -19.61 -31.09
N ALA A 299 -2.04 -19.79 -29.83
CA ALA A 299 -2.58 -19.04 -28.70
C ALA A 299 -1.44 -18.46 -27.85
N ILE A 300 -1.65 -17.25 -27.34
CA ILE A 300 -0.74 -16.57 -26.41
C ILE A 300 -1.43 -16.55 -25.05
N ALA A 301 -0.77 -17.10 -24.03
CA ALA A 301 -1.24 -17.02 -22.66
C ALA A 301 -0.44 -15.95 -21.90
N ILE A 302 -1.14 -14.97 -21.36
CA ILE A 302 -0.58 -13.88 -20.54
C ILE A 302 -0.98 -14.11 -19.09
N GLY A 303 -0.04 -13.94 -18.17
CA GLY A 303 -0.33 -14.07 -16.74
C GLY A 303 -0.06 -15.45 -16.13
N LYS A 304 0.25 -16.48 -16.93
CA LYS A 304 0.54 -17.82 -16.42
C LYS A 304 1.80 -17.89 -15.55
N ASP A 305 2.88 -17.25 -16.00
CA ASP A 305 4.15 -17.22 -15.26
C ASP A 305 4.24 -16.03 -14.29
N VAL A 306 3.74 -14.86 -14.71
CA VAL A 306 3.72 -13.63 -13.92
C VAL A 306 2.29 -13.08 -13.91
N PRO A 307 1.52 -13.34 -12.84
CA PRO A 307 0.10 -13.00 -12.85
C PRO A 307 -0.17 -11.51 -12.95
N GLN A 308 -1.26 -11.16 -13.63
CA GLN A 308 -1.60 -9.76 -13.92
C GLN A 308 -2.48 -9.15 -12.84
N ASP A 309 -2.40 -7.81 -12.74
CA ASP A 309 -3.23 -7.00 -11.86
C ASP A 309 -4.69 -7.00 -12.36
N PRO A 310 -5.66 -7.54 -11.60
CA PRO A 310 -7.07 -7.54 -11.99
C PRO A 310 -7.67 -6.14 -12.14
N TYR A 311 -7.07 -5.13 -11.51
CA TYR A 311 -7.57 -3.76 -11.46
C TYR A 311 -6.71 -2.80 -12.29
N GLY A 312 -5.78 -3.34 -13.08
CA GLY A 312 -4.96 -2.62 -14.04
C GLY A 312 -5.32 -2.97 -15.48
N THR A 313 -4.53 -2.46 -16.42
CA THR A 313 -4.63 -2.78 -17.84
C THR A 313 -3.36 -3.49 -18.32
N TYR A 314 -3.53 -4.41 -19.25
CA TYR A 314 -2.45 -5.00 -20.04
C TYR A 314 -2.42 -4.36 -21.43
N THR A 315 -1.23 -4.16 -21.99
CA THR A 315 -1.05 -3.65 -23.35
C THR A 315 -0.22 -4.64 -24.16
N TRP A 316 -0.84 -5.23 -25.18
CA TRP A 316 -0.20 -6.05 -26.18
C TRP A 316 0.23 -5.18 -27.37
N ASN A 317 1.51 -5.25 -27.72
CA ASN A 317 2.11 -4.55 -28.85
C ASN A 317 2.48 -5.57 -29.94
N PRO A 318 1.54 -5.96 -30.82
CA PRO A 318 1.77 -6.98 -31.85
C PRO A 318 2.79 -6.54 -32.92
N LYS A 319 3.48 -7.52 -33.50
CA LYS A 319 4.33 -7.34 -34.70
C LYS A 319 3.48 -7.35 -35.97
N VAL A 320 4.05 -6.86 -37.07
CA VAL A 320 3.44 -6.97 -38.42
C VAL A 320 3.13 -8.43 -38.76
N SER A 321 4.03 -9.35 -38.42
CA SER A 321 3.81 -10.79 -38.62
C SER A 321 2.67 -11.35 -37.75
N GLU A 322 2.16 -10.60 -36.78
CA GLU A 322 1.01 -10.93 -35.92
C GLU A 322 -0.26 -10.17 -36.33
N SER A 323 -0.29 -9.52 -37.52
CA SER A 323 -1.56 -9.00 -38.06
C SER A 323 -2.51 -10.15 -38.42
N GLY A 324 -3.79 -9.98 -38.14
CA GLY A 324 -4.82 -11.00 -38.31
C GLY A 324 -5.95 -10.87 -37.30
N ARG A 325 -6.88 -11.83 -37.31
CA ARG A 325 -8.02 -11.88 -36.41
C ARG A 325 -7.70 -12.65 -35.14
N TYR A 326 -8.19 -12.15 -34.01
CA TYR A 326 -7.94 -12.71 -32.69
C TYR A 326 -9.23 -12.77 -31.86
N SER A 327 -9.30 -13.76 -30.97
CA SER A 327 -10.28 -13.87 -29.90
C SER A 327 -9.56 -13.71 -28.56
N ILE A 328 -9.95 -12.71 -27.77
CA ILE A 328 -9.35 -12.44 -26.45
C ILE A 328 -10.33 -12.87 -25.36
N LYS A 329 -9.84 -13.60 -24.35
CA LYS A 329 -10.59 -14.01 -23.16
C LYS A 329 -9.79 -13.71 -21.90
N ALA A 330 -10.47 -13.38 -20.81
CA ALA A 330 -9.86 -13.23 -19.48
C ALA A 330 -10.33 -14.33 -18.52
N VAL A 331 -9.45 -14.71 -17.59
CA VAL A 331 -9.73 -15.62 -16.48
C VAL A 331 -9.32 -14.92 -15.18
N ALA A 332 -10.29 -14.55 -14.35
CA ALA A 332 -10.05 -13.95 -13.05
C ALA A 332 -10.24 -14.98 -11.93
N TYR A 333 -9.37 -14.93 -10.93
CA TYR A 333 -9.39 -15.89 -9.81
C TYR A 333 -9.95 -15.23 -8.56
N ASP A 334 -10.96 -15.86 -7.95
CA ASP A 334 -11.53 -15.37 -6.69
C ASP A 334 -10.60 -15.64 -5.49
N THR A 335 -11.03 -15.22 -4.30
CA THR A 335 -10.28 -15.38 -3.04
C THR A 335 -10.25 -16.81 -2.52
N LEU A 336 -11.06 -17.71 -3.08
CA LEU A 336 -11.01 -19.16 -2.83
C LEU A 336 -10.14 -19.89 -3.87
N GLY A 337 -9.62 -19.17 -4.87
CA GLY A 337 -8.79 -19.72 -5.94
C GLY A 337 -9.58 -20.30 -7.11
N ASN A 338 -10.90 -20.15 -7.17
CA ASN A 338 -11.68 -20.61 -8.32
C ASN A 338 -11.52 -19.64 -9.49
N ALA A 339 -11.44 -20.20 -10.70
CA ALA A 339 -11.32 -19.46 -11.94
C ALA A 339 -12.70 -19.11 -12.51
N HIS A 340 -12.87 -17.88 -12.96
CA HIS A 340 -14.06 -17.37 -13.63
C HIS A 340 -13.67 -16.72 -14.95
N GLU A 341 -14.32 -17.11 -16.05
CA GLU A 341 -13.96 -16.66 -17.39
C GLU A 341 -14.88 -15.54 -17.89
N SER A 342 -14.32 -14.65 -18.72
CA SER A 342 -15.12 -13.72 -19.51
C SER A 342 -15.70 -14.39 -20.75
N MET A 343 -16.72 -13.76 -21.35
CA MET A 343 -17.00 -14.00 -22.76
C MET A 343 -15.79 -13.57 -23.62
N PRO A 344 -15.48 -14.27 -24.72
CA PRO A 344 -14.44 -13.84 -25.63
C PRO A 344 -14.87 -12.59 -26.41
N VAL A 345 -13.90 -11.74 -26.76
CA VAL A 345 -14.09 -10.59 -27.65
C VAL A 345 -13.20 -10.77 -28.87
N ASN A 346 -13.80 -10.77 -30.07
CA ASN A 346 -13.03 -10.89 -31.31
C ASN A 346 -12.64 -9.52 -31.84
N ILE A 347 -11.37 -9.39 -32.24
CA ILE A 347 -10.79 -8.17 -32.82
C ILE A 347 -9.97 -8.52 -34.06
N SER A 348 -9.62 -7.50 -34.84
CA SER A 348 -8.61 -7.58 -35.89
C SER A 348 -7.40 -6.73 -35.50
N VAL A 349 -6.21 -7.27 -35.69
CA VAL A 349 -4.94 -6.58 -35.49
C VAL A 349 -4.37 -6.23 -36.85
N GLU A 350 -4.15 -4.93 -37.09
CA GLU A 350 -3.57 -4.40 -38.32
C GLU A 350 -2.36 -3.52 -37.97
N VAL A 351 -1.16 -4.08 -38.16
CA VAL A 351 0.09 -3.42 -37.80
C VAL A 351 0.84 -3.03 -39.06
N GLU A 352 1.01 -1.73 -39.29
CA GLU A 352 1.83 -1.23 -40.39
C GLU A 352 3.34 -1.42 -40.10
N PRO A 353 4.17 -1.75 -41.12
CA PRO A 353 5.61 -1.79 -40.97
C PRO A 353 6.19 -0.43 -40.56
N LYS A 354 6.82 -0.39 -39.39
CA LYS A 354 7.54 0.78 -38.88
C LYS A 354 9.02 0.44 -38.84
N LEU A 355 9.86 1.30 -39.43
CA LEU A 355 11.32 1.19 -39.42
C LEU A 355 11.92 2.52 -38.98
N GLY A 356 12.72 2.46 -37.92
CA GLY A 356 13.49 3.60 -37.43
C GLY A 356 14.91 3.19 -37.08
N LEU A 357 15.79 4.19 -37.06
CA LEU A 357 17.11 4.05 -36.47
C LEU A 357 17.05 4.52 -35.01
N SER A 358 17.53 3.68 -34.10
CA SER A 358 17.71 4.00 -32.69
C SER A 358 19.18 3.89 -32.29
N GLY A 359 19.53 4.45 -31.14
CA GLY A 359 20.90 4.54 -30.65
C GLY A 359 21.62 5.84 -31.01
N VAL A 360 21.10 6.59 -31.98
CA VAL A 360 21.52 7.96 -32.30
C VAL A 360 20.32 8.89 -32.43
N SER A 361 20.51 10.18 -32.15
CA SER A 361 19.49 11.24 -32.26
C SER A 361 19.92 12.35 -33.21
N ASN A 362 18.95 13.05 -33.82
CA ASN A 362 19.24 14.10 -34.78
C ASN A 362 20.05 15.25 -34.14
N GLY A 363 21.14 15.65 -34.78
CA GLY A 363 22.11 16.62 -34.27
C GLY A 363 23.05 16.09 -33.18
N GLN A 364 22.93 14.82 -32.75
CA GLN A 364 23.76 14.27 -31.68
C GLN A 364 25.24 14.31 -32.05
N THR A 365 26.06 14.83 -31.14
CA THR A 365 27.50 14.64 -31.23
C THR A 365 27.86 13.28 -30.66
N ILE A 366 28.45 12.39 -31.47
CA ILE A 366 28.88 11.07 -31.03
C ILE A 366 30.25 11.19 -30.35
N SER A 367 30.23 11.17 -29.02
CA SER A 367 31.42 11.24 -28.17
C SER A 367 31.63 9.99 -27.30
N ARG A 368 30.77 8.97 -27.44
CA ARG A 368 30.87 7.65 -26.81
C ARG A 368 30.38 6.58 -27.80
N PRO A 369 30.72 5.29 -27.63
CA PRO A 369 30.15 4.23 -28.45
C PRO A 369 28.63 4.30 -28.39
N VAL A 370 28.01 4.29 -29.56
CA VAL A 370 26.56 4.18 -29.72
C VAL A 370 26.24 2.80 -30.26
N THR A 371 25.13 2.22 -29.83
CA THR A 371 24.64 0.99 -30.45
C THR A 371 23.61 1.37 -31.49
N LEU A 372 24.00 1.40 -32.75
CA LEU A 372 23.07 1.57 -33.85
C LEU A 372 22.15 0.36 -33.88
N LEU A 373 20.84 0.60 -33.79
CA LEU A 373 19.85 -0.45 -33.73
C LEU A 373 18.67 -0.10 -34.63
N ALA A 374 18.38 -0.99 -35.57
CA ALA A 374 17.14 -0.95 -36.33
C ALA A 374 15.96 -1.22 -35.40
N SER A 375 15.19 -0.19 -35.07
CA SER A 375 13.91 -0.33 -34.38
C SER A 375 12.85 -0.66 -35.43
N ARG A 376 12.23 -1.84 -35.30
CA ARG A 376 11.24 -2.32 -36.26
C ARG A 376 10.24 -3.26 -35.60
N ASN A 377 9.04 -3.33 -36.17
CA ASN A 377 7.98 -4.24 -35.76
C ASN A 377 7.77 -5.42 -36.75
N PHE A 378 8.73 -5.70 -37.62
CA PHE A 378 8.67 -6.80 -38.60
C PHE A 378 10.00 -7.55 -38.73
N ASP A 379 9.94 -8.76 -39.26
CA ASP A 379 11.09 -9.64 -39.48
C ASP A 379 11.82 -9.30 -40.79
N VAL A 380 13.15 -9.41 -40.76
CA VAL A 380 14.02 -9.10 -41.89
C VAL A 380 14.95 -10.26 -42.19
N LYS A 381 15.47 -10.30 -43.41
CA LYS A 381 16.60 -11.14 -43.81
C LYS A 381 17.94 -10.46 -43.55
N ASN A 382 17.97 -9.13 -43.70
CA ASN A 382 19.19 -8.35 -43.66
C ASN A 382 18.94 -6.91 -43.18
N THR A 383 19.95 -6.32 -42.53
CA THR A 383 19.99 -4.94 -42.04
C THR A 383 21.33 -4.31 -42.40
N ARG A 384 21.32 -3.16 -43.06
CA ARG A 384 22.51 -2.37 -43.39
C ARG A 384 22.44 -1.03 -42.66
N TYR A 385 23.46 -0.73 -41.88
CA TYR A 385 23.66 0.59 -41.27
C TYR A 385 24.51 1.43 -42.21
N ILE A 386 23.99 2.57 -42.65
CA ILE A 386 24.57 3.34 -43.74
C ILE A 386 24.86 4.76 -43.27
N LEU A 387 26.07 5.22 -43.54
CA LEU A 387 26.51 6.60 -43.38
C LEU A 387 26.30 7.34 -44.71
N VAL A 388 25.70 8.52 -44.66
CA VAL A 388 25.37 9.34 -45.83
C VAL A 388 26.06 10.68 -45.71
N ASN A 389 26.85 11.05 -46.72
CA ASN A 389 27.45 12.38 -46.79
C ASN A 389 26.34 13.40 -47.10
N PRO A 390 26.07 14.39 -46.23
CA PRO A 390 24.96 15.31 -46.41
C PRO A 390 25.13 16.26 -47.61
N ASN A 391 26.35 16.44 -48.12
CA ASN A 391 26.64 17.34 -49.24
C ASN A 391 26.63 16.63 -50.59
N THR A 392 27.11 15.39 -50.64
CA THR A 392 27.28 14.64 -51.90
C THR A 392 26.25 13.53 -52.09
N GLY A 393 25.56 13.11 -51.03
CA GLY A 393 24.69 11.92 -51.02
C GLY A 393 25.45 10.60 -51.09
N GLU A 394 26.79 10.62 -51.03
CA GLU A 394 27.62 9.40 -51.04
C GLU A 394 27.30 8.54 -49.81
N GLU A 395 27.00 7.26 -50.06
CA GLU A 395 26.68 6.29 -49.02
C GLU A 395 27.88 5.40 -48.71
N ARG A 396 28.11 5.13 -47.42
CA ARG A 396 29.14 4.20 -46.92
C ARG A 396 28.51 3.21 -45.96
N LEU A 397 28.82 1.94 -46.16
CA LEU A 397 28.37 0.89 -45.24
C LEU A 397 29.15 1.01 -43.92
N ILE A 398 28.42 1.15 -42.82
CA ILE A 398 28.98 1.08 -41.47
C ILE A 398 29.11 -0.39 -41.07
N ASP A 399 28.01 -1.14 -41.23
CA ASP A 399 27.92 -2.54 -40.85
C ASP A 399 26.70 -3.21 -41.53
N GLU A 400 26.77 -4.52 -41.77
CA GLU A 400 25.70 -5.33 -42.34
C GLU A 400 25.49 -6.61 -41.53
N ARG A 401 24.26 -6.84 -41.07
CA ARG A 401 23.88 -8.02 -40.30
C ARG A 401 22.38 -8.30 -40.38
N PRO A 402 21.92 -9.54 -40.18
CA PRO A 402 20.48 -9.83 -40.13
C PRO A 402 19.76 -9.17 -38.94
N TYR A 403 20.22 -9.45 -37.72
CA TYR A 403 19.61 -9.01 -36.46
C TYR A 403 20.67 -8.49 -35.48
N GLY A 404 20.21 -7.69 -34.52
CA GLY A 404 21.05 -7.12 -33.46
C GLY A 404 21.52 -5.70 -33.74
N GLY A 405 21.93 -5.02 -32.68
CA GLY A 405 22.58 -3.72 -32.78
C GLY A 405 24.05 -3.86 -33.19
N TYR A 406 24.58 -2.82 -33.81
CA TYR A 406 26.01 -2.67 -34.05
C TYR A 406 26.57 -1.60 -33.13
N LYS A 407 27.53 -1.98 -32.29
CA LYS A 407 28.26 -1.03 -31.46
C LYS A 407 29.24 -0.28 -32.36
N TRP A 408 28.95 1.00 -32.57
CA TRP A 408 29.72 1.88 -33.43
C TRP A 408 30.39 2.97 -32.60
N PHE A 409 31.70 3.11 -32.75
CA PHE A 409 32.45 4.19 -32.13
C PHE A 409 33.30 4.89 -33.20
N PRO A 410 32.77 5.92 -33.87
CA PRO A 410 33.42 6.52 -35.03
C PRO A 410 34.73 7.20 -34.67
N GLY A 411 35.76 6.94 -35.48
CA GLY A 411 37.08 7.54 -35.36
C GLY A 411 37.17 8.96 -35.95
N PRO A 412 38.32 9.63 -35.75
CA PRO A 412 38.59 10.98 -36.25
C PRO A 412 38.49 11.17 -37.77
N ASP A 413 38.63 10.11 -38.54
CA ASP A 413 38.55 10.10 -40.01
C ASP A 413 37.15 10.45 -40.53
N LEU A 414 36.11 10.23 -39.72
CA LEU A 414 34.74 10.58 -40.01
C LEU A 414 34.35 11.97 -39.46
N LYS A 415 35.30 12.86 -39.15
CA LYS A 415 35.02 14.20 -38.61
C LYS A 415 34.02 14.98 -39.48
N GLY A 416 32.99 15.52 -38.84
CA GLY A 416 32.00 16.40 -39.48
C GLY A 416 30.56 15.91 -39.32
N LYS A 417 29.67 16.47 -40.15
CA LYS A 417 28.25 16.12 -40.20
C LYS A 417 28.03 14.92 -41.10
N TRP A 418 27.24 13.96 -40.63
CA TRP A 418 26.84 12.78 -41.39
C TRP A 418 25.38 12.46 -41.17
N GLY A 419 24.70 11.98 -42.20
CA GLY A 419 23.45 11.25 -42.04
C GLY A 419 23.74 9.80 -41.67
N VAL A 420 22.94 9.21 -40.78
CA VAL A 420 22.93 7.78 -40.51
C VAL A 420 21.53 7.28 -40.77
N LEU A 421 21.40 6.22 -41.56
CA LEU A 421 20.12 5.55 -41.79
C LEU A 421 20.29 4.04 -41.68
N VAL A 422 19.16 3.36 -41.53
CA VAL A 422 19.10 1.91 -41.66
C VAL A 422 18.27 1.52 -42.87
N GLU A 423 18.79 0.56 -43.63
CA GLU A 423 18.12 -0.09 -44.75
C GLU A 423 17.92 -1.56 -44.40
N VAL A 424 16.72 -2.09 -44.59
CA VAL A 424 16.42 -3.49 -44.30
C VAL A 424 15.77 -4.16 -45.49
N THR A 425 15.97 -5.47 -45.60
CA THR A 425 15.23 -6.32 -46.53
C THR A 425 14.29 -7.21 -45.73
N ASP A 426 12.98 -7.04 -45.88
CA ASP A 426 11.97 -7.84 -45.17
C ASP A 426 12.00 -9.32 -45.61
N SER A 427 11.28 -10.18 -44.90
CA SER A 427 11.21 -11.62 -45.21
C SER A 427 10.64 -11.93 -46.61
N ARG A 428 9.87 -11.00 -47.20
CA ARG A 428 9.28 -11.08 -48.54
C ARG A 428 10.19 -10.52 -49.64
N GLY A 429 11.33 -9.92 -49.28
CA GLY A 429 12.30 -9.34 -50.21
C GLY A 429 12.09 -7.85 -50.50
N ASN A 430 11.16 -7.18 -49.82
CA ASN A 430 10.96 -5.74 -49.97
C ASN A 430 12.06 -4.98 -49.22
N THR A 431 12.54 -3.89 -49.82
CA THR A 431 13.52 -3.01 -49.17
C THR A 431 12.81 -1.82 -48.54
N LEU A 432 13.09 -1.56 -47.26
CA LEU A 432 12.58 -0.44 -46.49
C LEU A 432 13.77 0.37 -45.94
N ARG A 433 13.62 1.70 -45.93
CA ARG A 433 14.61 2.63 -45.37
C ARG A 433 14.00 3.44 -44.25
N SER A 434 14.78 3.69 -43.20
CA SER A 434 14.42 4.67 -42.18
C SER A 434 14.64 6.08 -42.72
N ASP A 435 14.09 7.06 -42.00
CA ASP A 435 14.54 8.43 -42.11
C ASP A 435 16.05 8.54 -41.79
N VAL A 436 16.68 9.58 -42.33
CA VAL A 436 18.08 9.91 -42.07
C VAL A 436 18.19 10.66 -40.75
N VAL A 437 19.02 10.17 -39.84
CA VAL A 437 19.36 10.84 -38.58
C VAL A 437 20.70 11.56 -38.76
N GLU A 438 20.70 12.89 -38.70
CA GLU A 438 21.95 13.63 -38.78
C GLU A 438 22.71 13.54 -37.45
N VAL A 439 24.02 13.29 -37.51
CA VAL A 439 24.92 13.24 -36.36
C VAL A 439 26.16 14.08 -36.63
N ASN A 440 26.78 14.54 -35.56
CA ASN A 440 28.05 15.23 -35.58
C ASN A 440 29.14 14.31 -35.03
N ILE A 441 30.24 14.15 -35.75
CA ILE A 441 31.41 13.42 -35.27
C ILE A 441 32.51 14.45 -34.98
N GLY A 442 32.88 14.58 -33.70
CA GLY A 442 33.76 15.65 -33.21
C GLY A 442 35.18 15.61 -33.81
N GLY A 443 35.62 14.42 -34.26
CA GLY A 443 36.92 14.25 -34.90
C GLY A 443 38.09 14.16 -33.93
N GLU A 444 37.83 14.04 -32.63
CA GLU A 444 38.85 13.87 -31.60
C GLU A 444 38.99 12.38 -31.21
N PRO A 445 40.21 11.92 -30.89
CA PRO A 445 40.40 10.63 -30.22
C PRO A 445 39.76 10.63 -28.82
N ILE A 446 39.06 9.57 -28.47
CA ILE A 446 38.32 9.43 -27.22
C ILE A 446 38.70 8.12 -26.54
N LEU A 447 38.92 8.19 -25.23
CA LEU A 447 39.24 7.06 -24.37
C LEU A 447 38.20 6.96 -23.25
N LEU A 448 37.56 5.81 -23.09
CA LEU A 448 36.59 5.53 -22.02
C LEU A 448 37.12 4.49 -21.06
N LEU A 449 36.84 4.66 -19.76
CA LEU A 449 37.26 3.76 -18.69
C LEU A 449 36.07 2.93 -18.18
N TYR A 450 36.31 1.64 -17.94
CA TYR A 450 35.37 0.69 -17.34
C TYR A 450 36.04 -0.09 -16.19
N GLY A 451 35.20 -0.77 -15.39
CA GLY A 451 35.63 -1.65 -14.31
C GLY A 451 35.30 -1.12 -12.91
N ILE A 452 35.49 0.18 -12.72
CA ILE A 452 35.12 0.89 -11.49
C ILE A 452 34.09 1.98 -11.86
N GLY A 453 32.95 1.95 -11.19
CA GLY A 453 31.87 2.91 -11.39
C GLY A 453 32.01 4.18 -10.53
N PRO A 454 31.37 5.29 -10.92
CA PRO A 454 31.30 6.48 -10.09
C PRO A 454 30.69 6.17 -8.72
N ASN A 455 31.37 6.60 -7.66
CA ASN A 455 31.01 6.38 -6.25
C ASN A 455 30.86 4.91 -5.85
N GLU A 456 31.39 3.98 -6.65
CA GLU A 456 31.42 2.57 -6.28
C GLU A 456 32.28 2.38 -5.02
N VAL A 457 31.84 1.48 -4.14
CA VAL A 457 32.63 1.05 -2.98
C VAL A 457 33.39 -0.22 -3.32
N VAL A 458 34.67 -0.06 -3.65
CA VAL A 458 35.58 -1.16 -3.99
C VAL A 458 36.14 -1.79 -2.72
N ARG A 459 35.95 -3.11 -2.60
CA ARG A 459 36.36 -3.90 -1.42
C ARG A 459 37.26 -5.08 -1.75
N GLU A 460 37.33 -5.45 -3.01
CA GLU A 460 38.07 -6.58 -3.56
C GLU A 460 38.66 -6.19 -4.91
N SER A 461 39.42 -7.09 -5.52
CA SER A 461 40.03 -6.86 -6.82
C SER A 461 38.98 -6.53 -7.89
N LYS A 462 39.29 -5.55 -8.74
CA LYS A 462 38.45 -5.10 -9.85
C LYS A 462 39.22 -5.17 -11.16
N ASN A 463 38.61 -5.77 -12.17
CA ASN A 463 39.11 -5.69 -13.53
C ASN A 463 38.76 -4.31 -14.10
N ILE A 464 39.78 -3.58 -14.54
CA ILE A 464 39.70 -2.27 -15.19
C ILE A 464 40.12 -2.42 -16.64
N ARG A 465 39.43 -1.73 -17.54
CA ARG A 465 39.73 -1.77 -18.98
C ARG A 465 39.34 -0.47 -19.64
N VAL A 466 39.88 -0.21 -20.83
CA VAL A 466 39.48 0.93 -21.65
C VAL A 466 38.74 0.51 -22.92
N GLU A 467 38.05 1.46 -23.52
CA GLU A 467 37.56 1.39 -24.89
C GLU A 467 37.85 2.71 -25.59
N SER A 468 38.24 2.66 -26.87
CA SER A 468 38.67 3.82 -27.63
C SER A 468 38.05 3.82 -29.03
N ASN A 469 37.83 5.00 -29.60
CA ASN A 469 37.40 5.15 -31.01
C ASN A 469 38.57 5.14 -31.99
N VAL A 470 39.79 4.98 -31.47
CA VAL A 470 41.02 4.84 -32.23
C VAL A 470 41.85 3.67 -31.70
N ASP A 471 42.64 3.06 -32.56
CA ASP A 471 43.64 2.07 -32.16
C ASP A 471 44.75 2.75 -31.36
N VAL A 472 44.86 2.42 -30.07
CA VAL A 472 45.87 2.97 -29.16
C VAL A 472 47.07 2.04 -29.02
N GLU A 473 48.25 2.62 -28.84
CA GLU A 473 49.54 1.92 -28.79
C GLU A 473 49.83 1.33 -27.39
N SER A 474 49.44 2.05 -26.34
CA SER A 474 49.62 1.65 -24.94
C SER A 474 48.64 2.37 -24.03
N VAL A 475 48.39 1.82 -22.84
CA VAL A 475 47.50 2.40 -21.83
C VAL A 475 48.16 2.34 -20.45
N LYS A 476 48.03 3.44 -19.71
CA LYS A 476 48.36 3.51 -18.28
C LYS A 476 47.13 3.93 -17.49
N TYR A 477 46.89 3.29 -16.35
CA TYR A 477 45.85 3.67 -15.41
C TYR A 477 46.47 4.44 -14.25
N ILE A 478 45.97 5.64 -14.00
CA ILE A 478 46.41 6.52 -12.93
C ILE A 478 45.34 6.50 -11.85
N LEU A 479 45.68 5.94 -10.69
CA LEU A 479 44.87 6.00 -9.50
C LEU A 479 45.42 7.09 -8.59
N LYS A 480 44.55 7.98 -8.12
CA LYS A 480 44.91 9.06 -7.21
C LYS A 480 44.09 8.94 -5.94
N ASN A 481 44.77 8.84 -4.80
CA ASN A 481 44.12 9.00 -3.51
C ASN A 481 43.77 10.49 -3.34
N ARG A 482 42.47 10.79 -3.23
CA ARG A 482 41.95 12.16 -3.15
C ARG A 482 42.11 12.77 -1.75
N ASP A 483 42.35 11.93 -0.74
CA ASP A 483 42.54 12.35 0.64
C ASP A 483 44.04 12.67 0.91
N THR A 484 44.96 11.85 0.39
CA THR A 484 46.41 11.99 0.65
C THR A 484 47.20 12.60 -0.51
N GLY A 485 46.66 12.57 -1.72
CA GLY A 485 47.37 12.96 -2.94
C GLY A 485 48.30 11.89 -3.51
N GLU A 486 48.36 10.68 -2.91
CA GLU A 486 49.13 9.55 -3.44
C GLU A 486 48.70 9.21 -4.87
N ILE A 487 49.66 8.88 -5.74
CA ILE A 487 49.41 8.47 -7.12
C ILE A 487 50.02 7.08 -7.38
N ARG A 488 49.24 6.17 -7.95
CA ARG A 488 49.67 4.86 -8.45
C ARG A 488 49.43 4.75 -9.93
N VAL A 489 50.38 4.14 -10.64
CA VAL A 489 50.31 3.93 -12.08
C VAL A 489 50.38 2.43 -12.38
N ILE A 490 49.37 1.90 -13.07
CA ILE A 490 49.37 0.54 -13.61
C ILE A 490 49.64 0.65 -15.11
N LEU A 491 50.69 -0.02 -15.61
CA LEU A 491 51.11 0.04 -17.01
C LEU A 491 50.70 -1.24 -17.73
N ASN A 492 49.99 -1.12 -18.85
CA ASN A 492 49.73 -2.22 -19.78
C ASN A 492 50.29 -1.88 -21.16
N ASN A 493 51.29 -2.65 -21.59
CA ASN A 493 52.01 -2.44 -22.85
C ASN A 493 51.67 -3.47 -23.94
N SER A 494 50.72 -4.40 -23.75
CA SER A 494 50.42 -5.39 -24.80
C SER A 494 49.12 -6.20 -24.62
N GLY A 495 48.29 -6.17 -25.68
CA GLY A 495 47.71 -7.36 -26.31
C GLY A 495 46.33 -7.87 -25.86
N ASN A 496 45.92 -7.65 -24.61
CA ASN A 496 44.70 -8.27 -24.06
C ASN A 496 43.58 -7.24 -23.79
N GLY A 497 43.20 -6.46 -24.81
CA GLY A 497 42.13 -5.44 -24.69
C GLY A 497 42.43 -4.32 -23.69
N PHE A 498 43.72 -4.15 -23.32
CA PHE A 498 44.19 -3.26 -22.25
C PHE A 498 43.52 -3.51 -20.89
N GLU A 499 43.06 -4.73 -20.62
CA GLU A 499 42.49 -5.10 -19.33
C GLU A 499 43.58 -5.31 -18.26
N GLU A 500 43.35 -4.78 -17.07
CA GLU A 500 44.23 -4.89 -15.90
C GLU A 500 43.40 -5.19 -14.64
N THR A 501 44.03 -5.65 -13.57
CA THR A 501 43.35 -5.86 -12.28
C THR A 501 43.87 -4.86 -11.25
N PHE A 502 42.99 -3.99 -10.75
CA PHE A 502 43.26 -3.19 -9.56
C PHE A 502 42.94 -4.01 -8.31
N THR A 503 43.93 -4.24 -7.46
CA THR A 503 43.75 -4.87 -6.15
C THR A 503 44.08 -3.86 -5.05
N PRO A 504 43.09 -3.44 -4.23
CA PRO A 504 43.33 -2.49 -3.14
C PRO A 504 44.20 -3.13 -2.04
N GLY A 505 45.25 -2.43 -1.64
CA GLY A 505 46.10 -2.76 -0.50
C GLY A 505 45.51 -2.32 0.83
N SER A 506 46.00 -2.87 1.95
CA SER A 506 45.45 -2.61 3.29
C SER A 506 45.45 -1.14 3.72
N ASN A 507 46.32 -0.32 3.14
CA ASN A 507 46.43 1.12 3.44
C ASN A 507 45.67 2.01 2.45
N ASP A 508 44.91 1.42 1.53
CA ASP A 508 44.23 2.17 0.46
C ASP A 508 42.88 2.71 0.90
N GLY A 509 42.48 2.58 2.17
CA GLY A 509 41.19 3.08 2.64
C GLY A 509 41.03 4.58 2.37
N GLY A 510 39.90 4.98 1.76
CA GLY A 510 39.61 6.39 1.49
C GLY A 510 38.98 6.65 0.13
N SER A 511 38.94 7.93 -0.23
CA SER A 511 38.42 8.43 -1.50
C SER A 511 39.51 8.33 -2.57
N TRP A 512 39.20 7.68 -3.68
CA TRP A 512 40.10 7.56 -4.82
C TRP A 512 39.45 8.13 -6.08
N SER A 513 40.29 8.41 -7.06
CA SER A 513 39.88 8.55 -8.44
C SER A 513 40.76 7.68 -9.33
N ILE A 514 40.20 7.25 -10.46
CA ILE A 514 40.92 6.54 -11.50
C ILE A 514 40.70 7.23 -12.84
N LYS A 515 41.77 7.38 -13.63
CA LYS A 515 41.71 7.75 -15.04
C LYS A 515 42.68 6.92 -15.85
N ALA A 516 42.34 6.57 -17.07
CA ALA A 516 43.27 6.02 -18.05
C ALA A 516 43.89 7.10 -18.93
N ILE A 517 45.14 6.90 -19.33
CA ILE A 517 45.85 7.67 -20.35
C ILE A 517 46.37 6.68 -21.39
N ALA A 518 46.08 6.92 -22.66
CA ALA A 518 46.53 6.09 -23.77
C ALA A 518 47.42 6.88 -24.74
N ARG A 519 48.28 6.17 -25.48
CA ARG A 519 49.10 6.78 -26.54
C ARG A 519 48.50 6.51 -27.92
N TYR A 520 48.35 7.55 -28.72
CA TYR A 520 47.83 7.50 -30.09
C TYR A 520 48.64 8.42 -31.00
N LYS A 521 49.28 7.87 -32.04
CA LYS A 521 50.11 8.60 -33.01
C LYS A 521 51.14 9.51 -32.32
N GLY A 522 51.77 8.99 -31.27
CA GLY A 522 52.77 9.70 -30.48
C GLY A 522 52.24 10.74 -29.47
N LYS A 523 50.92 11.00 -29.40
CA LYS A 523 50.28 11.92 -28.42
C LYS A 523 49.55 11.15 -27.32
N GLU A 524 49.39 11.76 -26.15
CA GLU A 524 48.56 11.21 -25.07
C GLU A 524 47.10 11.65 -25.21
N ILE A 525 46.18 10.72 -24.93
CA ILE A 525 44.74 10.95 -24.85
C ILE A 525 44.25 10.42 -23.49
N GLU A 526 43.32 11.12 -22.85
CA GLU A 526 42.88 10.80 -21.48
C GLU A 526 41.40 10.43 -21.44
N SER A 527 41.04 9.51 -20.54
CA SER A 527 39.64 9.25 -20.17
C SER A 527 39.18 10.20 -19.06
N GLU A 528 37.86 10.19 -18.79
CA GLU A 528 37.29 10.82 -17.61
C GLU A 528 37.91 10.32 -16.30
N GLU A 529 37.98 11.21 -15.30
CA GLU A 529 38.40 10.84 -13.95
C GLU A 529 37.18 10.35 -13.16
N ILE A 530 37.16 9.05 -12.82
CA ILE A 530 36.05 8.40 -12.12
C ILE A 530 36.35 8.37 -10.62
N PRO A 531 35.55 9.04 -9.76
CA PRO A 531 35.71 8.94 -8.32
C PRO A 531 35.11 7.63 -7.80
N PHE A 532 35.78 7.00 -6.83
CA PHE A 532 35.29 5.81 -6.13
C PHE A 532 35.84 5.79 -4.70
N ARG A 533 35.39 4.83 -3.88
CA ARG A 533 35.86 4.67 -2.50
C ARG A 533 36.44 3.29 -2.31
N VAL A 534 37.62 3.20 -1.71
CA VAL A 534 38.16 1.93 -1.21
C VAL A 534 37.78 1.79 0.25
N TYR A 535 37.15 0.67 0.60
CA TYR A 535 36.82 0.34 1.98
C TYR A 535 37.09 -1.13 2.29
N LEU A 536 38.21 -1.39 2.97
CA LEU A 536 38.63 -2.74 3.38
C LEU A 536 38.30 -3.04 4.85
N GLY A 537 37.63 -2.11 5.53
CA GLY A 537 37.18 -2.30 6.90
C GLY A 537 36.06 -3.32 7.02
N ILE A 538 35.70 -3.62 8.27
CA ILE A 538 34.54 -4.43 8.60
C ILE A 538 33.28 -3.73 8.07
N THR A 539 32.40 -4.50 7.46
CA THR A 539 31.05 -4.04 7.14
C THR A 539 30.04 -4.85 7.91
N TYR A 540 28.95 -4.20 8.29
CA TYR A 540 27.86 -4.84 9.00
C TYR A 540 26.77 -5.24 8.00
N GLY A 541 26.29 -6.48 8.15
CA GLY A 541 25.08 -6.95 7.48
C GLY A 541 23.84 -6.60 8.30
N SER A 542 22.68 -6.95 7.77
CA SER A 542 21.41 -6.84 8.49
C SER A 542 21.42 -7.64 9.80
N VAL A 543 20.63 -7.21 10.79
CA VAL A 543 20.48 -7.90 12.09
C VAL A 543 19.06 -8.42 12.28
N SER A 544 18.94 -9.44 13.13
CA SER A 544 17.66 -9.94 13.61
C SER A 544 17.24 -9.15 14.85
N ILE A 545 15.99 -8.67 14.88
CA ILE A 545 15.38 -8.06 16.08
C ILE A 545 14.49 -9.05 16.86
N VAL A 546 14.47 -10.31 16.41
CA VAL A 546 13.73 -11.42 17.01
C VAL A 546 14.66 -12.60 17.25
N ASN A 547 14.25 -13.50 18.14
CA ASN A 547 14.97 -14.72 18.42
C ASN A 547 14.88 -15.69 17.23
N LYS A 548 16.01 -16.27 16.85
CA LYS A 548 16.14 -17.14 15.66
C LYS A 548 15.36 -18.45 15.77
N ASP A 549 15.05 -18.92 16.97
CA ASP A 549 14.38 -20.22 17.16
C ASP A 549 12.85 -20.13 17.03
N ASN A 550 12.27 -18.93 17.22
CA ASN A 550 10.82 -18.69 17.21
C ASN A 550 10.43 -17.40 16.45
N TYR A 551 11.29 -16.91 15.55
CA TYR A 551 11.15 -15.62 14.86
C TYR A 551 9.80 -15.42 14.17
N VAL A 552 9.18 -16.49 13.65
CA VAL A 552 7.88 -16.41 12.97
C VAL A 552 6.80 -15.96 13.95
N GLU A 553 6.67 -16.64 15.08
CA GLU A 553 5.66 -16.35 16.10
C GLU A 553 5.93 -15.01 16.78
N GLU A 554 7.18 -14.76 17.16
CA GLU A 554 7.57 -13.51 17.83
C GLU A 554 7.31 -12.29 16.94
N PHE A 555 7.77 -12.33 15.68
CA PHE A 555 7.58 -11.21 14.78
C PHE A 555 6.12 -11.04 14.36
N LEU A 556 5.37 -12.14 14.18
CA LEU A 556 3.94 -12.08 13.88
C LEU A 556 3.17 -11.36 14.99
N ASN A 557 3.47 -11.65 16.27
CA ASN A 557 2.84 -10.98 17.40
C ASN A 557 3.17 -9.49 17.44
N ILE A 558 4.44 -9.11 17.22
CA ILE A 558 4.88 -7.71 17.14
C ILE A 558 4.16 -6.98 16.00
N ALA A 559 4.20 -7.55 14.79
CA ALA A 559 3.60 -6.98 13.61
C ALA A 559 2.08 -6.83 13.75
N SER A 560 1.40 -7.86 14.26
CA SER A 560 -0.06 -7.85 14.45
C SER A 560 -0.49 -6.76 15.42
N GLN A 561 0.21 -6.60 16.56
CA GLN A 561 -0.13 -5.56 17.54
C GLN A 561 0.03 -4.16 16.95
N LEU A 562 1.17 -3.88 16.31
CA LEU A 562 1.43 -2.57 15.69
C LEU A 562 0.45 -2.28 14.55
N ALA A 563 0.12 -3.30 13.75
CA ALA A 563 -0.82 -3.20 12.65
C ALA A 563 -2.24 -2.87 13.12
N VAL A 564 -2.73 -3.55 14.16
CA VAL A 564 -4.08 -3.31 14.74
C VAL A 564 -4.16 -1.91 15.37
N ASP A 565 -3.12 -1.46 16.07
CA ASP A 565 -3.09 -0.11 16.64
C ASP A 565 -3.06 0.97 15.55
N SER A 566 -2.29 0.74 14.48
CA SER A 566 -2.28 1.60 13.29
C SER A 566 -3.64 1.65 12.60
N TRP A 567 -4.29 0.49 12.41
CA TRP A 567 -5.61 0.36 11.82
C TRP A 567 -6.66 1.19 12.57
N LYS A 568 -6.68 1.13 13.92
CA LYS A 568 -7.65 1.91 14.74
C LYS A 568 -7.59 3.40 14.46
N SER A 569 -6.39 3.93 14.20
CA SER A 569 -6.17 5.36 13.97
C SER A 569 -6.35 5.82 12.52
N THR A 570 -6.38 4.90 11.54
CA THR A 570 -6.32 5.27 10.12
C THR A 570 -7.29 4.56 9.20
N GLY A 571 -7.77 3.36 9.58
CA GLY A 571 -8.52 2.48 8.70
C GLY A 571 -7.65 1.71 7.70
N MET A 572 -6.32 1.87 7.70
CA MET A 572 -5.42 1.08 6.86
C MET A 572 -5.39 -0.37 7.35
N SER A 573 -5.63 -1.34 6.46
CA SER A 573 -5.64 -2.78 6.74
C SER A 573 -4.43 -3.19 7.58
N ALA A 574 -4.70 -3.76 8.76
CA ALA A 574 -3.70 -4.35 9.62
C ALA A 574 -3.08 -5.58 8.96
N ALA A 575 -3.89 -6.39 8.25
CA ALA A 575 -3.39 -7.54 7.52
C ALA A 575 -2.31 -7.16 6.49
N LEU A 576 -2.54 -6.09 5.73
CA LEU A 576 -1.61 -5.60 4.72
C LEU A 576 -0.32 -5.07 5.35
N GLN A 577 -0.43 -4.24 6.39
CA GLN A 577 0.74 -3.68 7.08
C GLN A 577 1.61 -4.78 7.71
N ALA A 578 0.99 -5.77 8.35
CA ALA A 578 1.70 -6.91 8.91
C ALA A 578 2.42 -7.69 7.80
N ALA A 579 1.74 -8.01 6.70
CA ALA A 579 2.32 -8.73 5.57
C ALA A 579 3.49 -7.97 4.92
N GLN A 580 3.39 -6.64 4.77
CA GLN A 580 4.48 -5.81 4.28
C GLN A 580 5.69 -5.92 5.22
N SER A 581 5.52 -5.68 6.52
CA SER A 581 6.64 -5.73 7.47
C SER A 581 7.31 -7.11 7.49
N ILE A 582 6.53 -8.20 7.36
CA ILE A 582 7.01 -9.59 7.28
C ILE A 582 7.87 -9.78 6.02
N LEU A 583 7.36 -9.34 4.87
CA LEU A 583 8.03 -9.48 3.57
C LEU A 583 9.34 -8.67 3.54
N GLU A 584 9.28 -7.39 3.90
CA GLU A 584 10.40 -6.44 3.79
C GLU A 584 11.58 -6.80 4.71
N THR A 585 11.30 -7.42 5.86
CA THR A 585 12.35 -7.76 6.85
C THR A 585 12.64 -9.25 6.94
N GLY A 586 11.96 -10.07 6.15
CA GLY A 586 11.99 -11.52 6.25
C GLY A 586 11.72 -12.01 7.67
N TRP A 587 10.60 -11.56 8.25
CA TRP A 587 10.17 -11.83 9.63
C TRP A 587 11.07 -11.19 10.71
N GLY A 588 11.47 -9.94 10.52
CA GLY A 588 12.32 -9.19 11.47
C GLY A 588 13.77 -9.67 11.53
N ARG A 589 14.17 -10.62 10.67
CA ARG A 589 15.52 -11.23 10.67
C ARG A 589 16.55 -10.39 9.93
N TYR A 590 16.10 -9.56 8.99
CA TYR A 590 16.95 -8.78 8.09
C TYR A 590 16.67 -7.29 8.23
N VAL A 591 16.65 -6.77 9.46
CA VAL A 591 16.51 -5.32 9.69
C VAL A 591 17.79 -4.62 9.22
N PRO A 592 17.67 -3.55 8.41
CA PRO A 592 18.84 -2.90 7.86
C PRO A 592 19.74 -2.27 8.92
N VAL A 593 21.04 -2.32 8.66
CA VAL A 593 22.09 -1.76 9.52
C VAL A 593 22.99 -0.89 8.67
N ASP A 594 23.46 0.21 9.23
CA ASP A 594 24.47 1.02 8.59
C ASP A 594 25.74 0.20 8.33
N LYS A 595 26.07 0.09 7.05
CA LYS A 595 27.17 -0.72 6.52
C LYS A 595 28.50 -0.45 7.22
N TYR A 596 28.74 0.78 7.69
CA TYR A 596 30.04 1.20 8.21
C TYR A 596 30.10 1.28 9.73
N THR A 597 29.00 1.69 10.38
CA THR A 597 28.98 1.97 11.82
C THR A 597 28.33 0.87 12.63
N GLY A 598 27.58 -0.05 12.00
CA GLY A 598 26.82 -1.07 12.72
C GLY A 598 25.55 -0.52 13.38
N LYS A 599 25.20 0.74 13.13
CA LYS A 599 23.96 1.35 13.65
C LYS A 599 22.74 0.66 13.05
N VAL A 600 21.89 0.09 13.91
CA VAL A 600 20.63 -0.51 13.50
C VAL A 600 19.64 0.58 13.08
N SER A 601 18.97 0.38 11.93
CA SER A 601 18.00 1.37 11.41
C SER A 601 16.62 1.28 12.05
N TYR A 602 16.23 0.08 12.50
CA TYR A 602 14.85 -0.29 12.86
C TYR A 602 13.82 -0.07 11.74
N ASN A 603 14.27 0.04 10.49
CA ASN A 603 13.41 0.25 9.34
C ASN A 603 12.73 -1.05 8.91
N LEU A 604 11.42 -1.17 9.17
CA LEU A 604 10.65 -2.38 8.90
C LEU A 604 10.03 -2.43 7.49
N PHE A 605 10.15 -1.35 6.72
CA PHE A 605 9.40 -1.17 5.46
C PHE A 605 10.28 -0.77 4.27
N GLY A 606 11.61 -0.79 4.45
CA GLY A 606 12.56 -0.47 3.38
C GLY A 606 12.52 1.00 2.89
N ILE A 607 12.06 1.93 3.73
CA ILE A 607 11.84 3.33 3.30
C ILE A 607 13.17 4.06 3.13
N LYS A 608 13.43 4.56 1.91
CA LYS A 608 14.63 5.34 1.57
C LYS A 608 14.58 6.77 2.13
N GLY A 609 15.75 7.38 2.31
CA GLY A 609 15.92 8.78 2.73
C GLY A 609 16.28 8.93 4.21
N LYS A 610 15.90 10.07 4.80
CA LYS A 610 16.27 10.48 6.16
C LYS A 610 15.07 10.37 7.11
N GLY A 611 15.21 9.57 8.17
CA GLY A 611 14.23 9.41 9.24
C GLY A 611 14.52 10.31 10.45
N PRO A 612 13.78 10.12 11.56
CA PRO A 612 13.90 10.92 12.79
C PRO A 612 15.33 10.97 13.36
N VAL A 613 16.10 9.90 13.21
CA VAL A 613 17.51 9.84 13.66
C VAL A 613 18.50 9.73 12.50
N GLY A 614 18.14 10.31 11.36
CA GLY A 614 18.99 10.35 10.17
C GLY A 614 18.81 9.13 9.28
N SER A 615 19.91 8.69 8.68
CA SER A 615 19.92 7.60 7.70
C SER A 615 20.88 6.49 8.15
N VAL A 616 20.71 5.30 7.58
CA VAL A 616 21.73 4.26 7.51
C VAL A 616 22.18 4.09 6.05
N THR A 617 23.46 3.79 5.87
CA THR A 617 24.06 3.57 4.55
C THR A 617 24.00 2.09 4.18
N ILE A 618 23.41 1.75 3.04
CA ILE A 618 23.26 0.37 2.55
C ILE A 618 23.63 0.33 1.06
N ASN A 619 24.15 -0.80 0.59
CA ASN A 619 24.42 -1.00 -0.83
C ASN A 619 23.11 -1.00 -1.66
N THR A 620 23.11 -0.25 -2.76
CA THR A 620 22.12 -0.34 -3.85
C THR A 620 22.83 -0.50 -5.19
N ARG A 621 22.08 -0.84 -6.25
CA ARG A 621 22.61 -1.08 -7.59
C ARG A 621 22.30 0.10 -8.50
N GLU A 622 23.32 0.69 -9.11
CA GLU A 622 23.22 1.77 -10.11
C GLU A 622 23.77 1.30 -11.45
N VAL A 623 23.38 1.93 -12.57
CA VAL A 623 23.89 1.60 -13.90
C VAL A 623 24.68 2.78 -14.47
N TYR A 624 25.95 2.56 -14.81
CA TYR A 624 26.82 3.56 -15.44
C TYR A 624 27.51 2.95 -16.68
N ASN A 625 27.57 3.67 -17.80
CA ASN A 625 28.04 3.13 -19.08
C ASN A 625 27.43 1.76 -19.46
N GLY A 626 26.18 1.50 -19.06
CA GLY A 626 25.49 0.22 -19.31
C GLY A 626 25.89 -0.95 -18.40
N ILE A 627 26.74 -0.73 -17.40
CA ILE A 627 27.18 -1.74 -16.42
C ILE A 627 26.58 -1.42 -15.05
N SER A 628 26.14 -2.44 -14.31
CA SER A 628 25.63 -2.29 -12.94
C SER A 628 26.77 -2.24 -11.91
N TYR A 629 26.72 -1.28 -10.98
CA TYR A 629 27.67 -1.07 -9.90
C TYR A 629 26.95 -1.01 -8.56
N TYR A 630 27.64 -1.41 -7.48
CA TYR A 630 27.13 -1.25 -6.12
C TYR A 630 27.61 0.06 -5.52
N VAL A 631 26.65 0.93 -5.19
CA VAL A 631 26.91 2.21 -4.52
C VAL A 631 26.21 2.25 -3.19
N ASP A 632 26.61 3.19 -2.34
CA ASP A 632 25.94 3.47 -1.08
C ASP A 632 24.66 4.28 -1.32
N ALA A 633 23.58 3.89 -0.64
CA ALA A 633 22.31 4.62 -0.58
C ALA A 633 21.82 4.78 0.86
N GLU A 634 21.08 5.85 1.10
CA GLU A 634 20.55 6.18 2.41
C GLU A 634 19.12 5.66 2.63
N PHE A 635 18.93 4.94 3.74
CA PHE A 635 17.63 4.49 4.21
C PHE A 635 17.31 5.10 5.57
N ARG A 636 16.02 5.35 5.82
CA ARG A 636 15.58 6.02 7.05
C ARG A 636 15.99 5.21 8.27
N ALA A 637 16.47 5.90 9.30
CA ALA A 637 16.80 5.34 10.60
C ALA A 637 15.85 5.88 11.67
N TYR A 638 15.47 5.01 12.61
CA TYR A 638 14.52 5.29 13.68
C TYR A 638 15.14 4.95 15.04
N ASN A 639 14.55 5.45 16.13
CA ASN A 639 14.94 5.05 17.49
C ASN A 639 14.45 3.64 17.83
N ASN A 640 13.34 3.22 17.23
CA ASN A 640 12.70 1.94 17.48
C ASN A 640 11.72 1.58 16.34
N ILE A 641 11.20 0.36 16.36
CA ILE A 641 10.28 -0.14 15.34
C ILE A 641 8.92 0.57 15.29
N ARG A 642 8.46 1.20 16.39
CA ARG A 642 7.17 1.92 16.41
C ARG A 642 7.24 3.18 15.57
N GLU A 643 8.38 3.89 15.64
CA GLU A 643 8.64 5.06 14.79
C GLU A 643 8.67 4.66 13.31
N SER A 644 9.29 3.52 12.96
CA SER A 644 9.27 3.02 11.58
C SER A 644 7.85 2.74 11.08
N TRP A 645 6.97 2.25 11.96
CA TRP A 645 5.58 1.96 11.63
C TRP A 645 4.74 3.22 11.45
N ALA A 646 4.93 4.20 12.34
CA ALA A 646 4.28 5.50 12.25
C ALA A 646 4.70 6.24 10.96
N ASP A 647 5.99 6.23 10.62
CA ASP A 647 6.50 6.89 9.42
C ASP A 647 6.03 6.19 8.12
N HIS A 648 5.93 4.85 8.11
CA HIS A 648 5.36 4.12 6.98
C HIS A 648 3.92 4.55 6.67
N LYS A 649 3.10 4.64 7.72
CA LYS A 649 1.71 5.09 7.63
C LYS A 649 1.63 6.52 7.11
N ASP A 650 2.41 7.44 7.69
CA ASP A 650 2.42 8.85 7.28
C ASP A 650 2.92 9.01 5.83
N PHE A 651 3.90 8.21 5.41
CA PHE A 651 4.40 8.18 4.04
C PHE A 651 3.30 7.79 3.03
N LEU A 652 2.50 6.75 3.32
CA LEU A 652 1.44 6.30 2.44
C LEU A 652 0.24 7.26 2.43
N LEU A 653 -0.14 7.83 3.57
CA LEU A 653 -1.34 8.66 3.67
C LEU A 653 -1.15 10.09 3.17
N ASN A 654 0.06 10.65 3.30
CA ASN A 654 0.34 12.05 2.93
C ASN A 654 0.86 12.21 1.49
N SER A 655 1.20 11.13 0.81
CA SER A 655 1.75 11.18 -0.54
C SER A 655 0.67 11.05 -1.61
N ALA A 656 0.57 12.04 -2.50
CA ALA A 656 -0.36 12.04 -3.63
C ALA A 656 -0.17 10.82 -4.56
N ARG A 657 1.03 10.23 -4.57
CA ARG A 657 1.34 9.00 -5.33
C ARG A 657 0.45 7.82 -4.94
N TYR A 658 0.01 7.77 -3.68
CA TYR A 658 -0.77 6.67 -3.12
C TYR A 658 -2.27 6.99 -3.01
N GLU A 659 -2.79 7.98 -3.75
CA GLU A 659 -4.24 8.24 -3.82
C GLU A 659 -5.05 6.99 -4.17
N PRO A 660 -4.68 6.19 -5.20
CA PRO A 660 -5.42 4.97 -5.53
C PRO A 660 -5.36 3.92 -4.42
N PHE A 661 -4.36 3.98 -3.55
CA PHE A 661 -4.26 3.09 -2.40
C PHE A 661 -5.19 3.53 -1.28
N LYS A 662 -5.30 4.83 -0.99
CA LYS A 662 -6.16 5.36 0.09
C LYS A 662 -7.63 5.01 -0.11
N GLU A 663 -8.11 4.94 -1.35
CA GLU A 663 -9.49 4.54 -1.68
C GLU A 663 -9.83 3.10 -1.26
N VAL A 664 -8.82 2.23 -1.18
CA VAL A 664 -8.99 0.80 -0.92
C VAL A 664 -8.15 0.29 0.25
N MET A 665 -7.55 1.19 1.03
CA MET A 665 -6.56 0.85 2.06
C MET A 665 -7.15 -0.03 3.18
N HIS A 666 -8.47 -0.02 3.36
CA HIS A 666 -9.20 -0.88 4.30
C HIS A 666 -9.22 -2.35 3.88
N ASN A 667 -8.98 -2.66 2.59
CA ASN A 667 -8.99 -4.01 2.06
C ASN A 667 -7.57 -4.45 1.66
N SER A 668 -7.11 -5.56 2.24
CA SER A 668 -5.74 -6.01 2.07
C SER A 668 -5.38 -6.46 0.65
N ILE A 669 -6.32 -7.05 -0.10
CA ILE A 669 -6.09 -7.54 -1.47
C ILE A 669 -6.10 -6.37 -2.46
N LEU A 670 -7.13 -5.51 -2.39
CA LEU A 670 -7.21 -4.32 -3.23
C LEU A 670 -6.05 -3.37 -2.94
N GLY A 671 -5.72 -3.20 -1.66
CA GLY A 671 -4.59 -2.40 -1.18
C GLY A 671 -3.24 -2.90 -1.70
N ALA A 672 -2.99 -4.22 -1.67
CA ALA A 672 -1.74 -4.80 -2.19
C ALA A 672 -1.52 -4.46 -3.68
N TRP A 673 -2.56 -4.60 -4.51
CA TRP A 673 -2.49 -4.22 -5.92
C TRP A 673 -2.36 -2.72 -6.12
N ALA A 674 -3.08 -1.91 -5.34
CA ALA A 674 -2.97 -0.45 -5.40
C ALA A 674 -1.58 0.07 -5.01
N LEU A 675 -0.92 -0.55 -4.02
CA LEU A 675 0.48 -0.26 -3.67
C LEU A 675 1.43 -0.55 -4.83
N LYS A 676 1.25 -1.71 -5.50
CA LYS A 676 2.03 -2.08 -6.68
C LYS A 676 1.82 -1.09 -7.82
N ARG A 677 0.56 -0.71 -8.13
CA ARG A 677 0.26 0.32 -9.15
C ARG A 677 0.84 1.69 -8.82
N SER A 678 0.85 2.03 -7.54
CA SER A 678 1.46 3.27 -7.04
C SER A 678 2.99 3.18 -7.04
N GLY A 679 3.59 2.03 -7.36
CA GLY A 679 5.03 1.81 -7.49
C GLY A 679 5.76 1.76 -6.14
N TYR A 680 5.12 1.19 -5.11
CA TYR A 680 5.77 0.87 -3.84
C TYR A 680 6.98 -0.06 -4.04
N ALA A 681 6.85 -1.06 -4.91
CA ALA A 681 7.90 -2.00 -5.26
C ALA A 681 8.00 -2.17 -6.79
N THR A 682 9.21 -2.50 -7.28
CA THR A 682 9.46 -2.84 -8.68
C THR A 682 9.31 -4.34 -8.96
N ASP A 683 9.16 -5.17 -7.92
CA ASP A 683 8.93 -6.61 -8.05
C ASP A 683 7.53 -6.86 -8.67
N PRO A 684 7.43 -7.53 -9.82
CA PRO A 684 6.15 -7.82 -10.46
C PRO A 684 5.23 -8.71 -9.60
N GLU A 685 5.78 -9.52 -8.68
CA GLU A 685 5.00 -10.40 -7.81
C GLU A 685 4.65 -9.77 -6.44
N TYR A 686 5.03 -8.52 -6.19
CA TYR A 686 4.94 -7.91 -4.86
C TYR A 686 3.55 -8.06 -4.22
N ALA A 687 2.49 -7.70 -4.96
CA ALA A 687 1.12 -7.80 -4.46
C ALA A 687 0.72 -9.25 -4.12
N LEU A 688 1.12 -10.21 -4.94
CA LEU A 688 0.84 -11.63 -4.72
C LEU A 688 1.61 -12.19 -3.53
N SER A 689 2.86 -11.77 -3.34
CA SER A 689 3.65 -12.13 -2.15
C SER A 689 2.96 -11.68 -0.87
N LEU A 690 2.41 -10.47 -0.84
CA LEU A 690 1.61 -9.98 0.28
C LEU A 690 0.33 -10.79 0.48
N ILE A 691 -0.45 -11.01 -0.59
CA ILE A 691 -1.69 -11.81 -0.54
C ILE A 691 -1.40 -13.22 -0.02
N ARG A 692 -0.34 -13.89 -0.50
CA ARG A 692 0.07 -15.22 -0.03
C ARG A 692 0.42 -15.23 1.45
N ILE A 693 1.10 -14.21 1.97
CA ILE A 693 1.40 -14.08 3.41
C ILE A 693 0.09 -13.90 4.19
N ILE A 694 -0.80 -13.02 3.73
CA ILE A 694 -2.09 -12.76 4.38
C ILE A 694 -2.91 -14.04 4.51
N GLU A 695 -3.07 -14.79 3.41
CA GLU A 695 -3.86 -16.03 3.41
C GLU A 695 -3.19 -17.13 4.24
N LYS A 696 -1.87 -17.33 4.09
CA LYS A 696 -1.13 -18.39 4.79
C LYS A 696 -1.19 -18.24 6.31
N TYR A 697 -1.16 -17.02 6.82
CA TYR A 697 -1.16 -16.74 8.26
C TYR A 697 -2.50 -16.21 8.78
N ASN A 698 -3.55 -16.28 7.95
CA ASN A 698 -4.90 -15.80 8.26
C ASN A 698 -4.90 -14.35 8.81
N LEU A 699 -4.04 -13.49 8.25
CA LEU A 699 -3.85 -12.13 8.74
C LEU A 699 -5.09 -11.27 8.49
N ARG A 700 -6.00 -11.69 7.60
CA ARG A 700 -7.30 -11.04 7.39
C ARG A 700 -8.07 -10.87 8.70
N ASN A 701 -7.90 -11.78 9.67
CA ASN A 701 -8.55 -11.66 10.98
C ASN A 701 -8.11 -10.41 11.77
N LEU A 702 -6.96 -9.82 11.46
CA LEU A 702 -6.51 -8.57 12.06
C LEU A 702 -7.37 -7.36 11.65
N ASP A 703 -8.11 -7.48 10.54
CA ASP A 703 -9.01 -6.44 10.02
C ASP A 703 -10.45 -6.58 10.53
N ILE A 704 -10.75 -7.58 11.38
CA ILE A 704 -12.08 -7.80 11.95
C ILE A 704 -12.36 -6.80 13.06
N ILE A 705 -13.52 -6.15 12.98
CA ILE A 705 -13.94 -5.09 13.90
C ILE A 705 -15.31 -5.40 14.47
N GLY A 706 -15.54 -4.99 15.72
CA GLY A 706 -16.88 -4.84 16.28
C GLY A 706 -17.36 -3.41 16.10
N ILE A 707 -18.67 -3.21 16.21
CA ILE A 707 -19.30 -1.88 16.12
C ILE A 707 -20.01 -1.49 17.38
#